data_AF-A0A8J3AGM9-F1
#
_entry.id   AF-A0A8J3AGM9-F1
#
_cell.length_a   1.000
_cell.length_b   1.000
_cell.length_c   1.000
_cell.angle_alpha   90.00
_cell.angle_beta   90.00
_cell.angle_gamma   90.00
#
_symmetry.space_group_name_H-M   'P 1'
#
loop_
_entity.id
_entity.type
_entity.pdbx_description
1 polymer ?
#
loop_
_entity_poly.entity_id
_entity_poly.type
_entity_poly.pdbx_seq_one_letter_code
_entity_poly.pdbx_strand_id
1 'polypeptide(L)'
;MGRVGRAAPWEGRQHDRDPVVGVLRFDREAMRMARKRVRRAVVGMLSTGILATLVVPTIAQNPSDEVVAGAREVEYPEIVEVSAPDRETLSELGSLGVDVGEEVFDLDDGSVMVHAILTSDQKTKLRGKGVTIGDTVVTEAEAVALQEEFAAMTAELTAAEAEAEESGDELRVQRAQWYEDPNQGRFLEVEVWTATGSVSASVTVNVAFDAGAGTEIGGPGTQSFNLSRFVDAGQYMFHRANSPVLITTAAAPTRMRVTTTLAGQVIGTREVAVTETLTGVDRTGPGAPVDASDTYQTSFIDKYLDATESTERIEALAAQFPRLAEIVEFPHPSNGYRRPAMALLDPAGPRVNVASGPAAGDYAYAAASYGPSVPASGVPAADAAFADARGTGEFPATDGCGPYSPGFPSGAIALVDRGNCNFSVKTIHAQNAGASAVVIVNNVAGAPTAPGGTAEPGTTVPTVMIAQADGATIRGALAASTGRVLPGAAVNNNARVGVESRAYGHEGGNDLTIRAVDPGAPNSPLTVTVSGDHIEIGLATNAAGTRNSTAVQVRDAINAHPQASQLVWAYRYRNQAGTGVVAPTPRIALSDYLAAPDSVSRDPFTIKALRIGRHRDGSRVGVFAYAQEHAREWATPLVAVETAERLLRNYTNDDNTRRLVDDLDIFIVPSINPDGTHYSMHDFTLQRRNLARYCGEGQNNDLLARNTWGVDLNRNFSVGSLFDGYAGASTSCTSDTFAGPSELSEPEARNEVWLTENHPNIKFSMNIHSHGGYFMWAPGAYKSAGRESLPRPSYGTERFFYEASSHILDRIKEHRGTAIWDSRVGPISDVLYSAAGNSGDEHFYNRGIFAWSFEVGASRRNAANTGWVTIGNGFTPPFEEGYEQAMEFSNGLIGMLEVARMYARDTVPPKSVLTPAGTSFDRPTRLTFSVDEPADVYYTLDGSRPTYDSPKLTYQGPRQTEASILVDRSTTVRWFSVDVRGNVEANYKPTGTGKNHREAKITIRP
;
A
#
# COMPACT_ATOMS: atom_id res chain seq x y z
N MET A 1 28.94 48.89 33.61
CA MET A 1 28.40 48.13 34.77
C MET A 1 28.24 46.69 34.26
N GLY A 2 29.19 45.75 34.36
CA GLY A 2 29.91 45.22 35.53
C GLY A 2 29.05 44.09 36.15
N ARG A 3 29.45 42.84 36.38
CA ARG A 3 30.64 41.96 36.22
C ARG A 3 30.04 40.52 36.18
N VAL A 4 30.66 39.45 35.68
CA VAL A 4 31.77 38.60 36.20
C VAL A 4 31.94 37.50 35.10
N GLY A 5 33.07 36.94 34.69
CA GLY A 5 34.44 36.86 35.21
C GLY A 5 34.96 35.44 34.96
N ARG A 6 36.09 35.32 34.25
CA ARG A 6 36.71 34.12 33.64
C ARG A 6 37.42 33.18 34.65
N ALA A 7 37.79 31.99 34.13
CA ALA A 7 39.16 31.42 34.10
C ALA A 7 39.42 30.10 34.88
N ALA A 8 39.93 29.10 34.15
CA ALA A 8 40.65 27.90 34.62
C ALA A 8 42.08 28.26 35.12
N PRO A 9 42.86 27.36 35.79
CA PRO A 9 43.82 26.49 35.07
C PRO A 9 44.34 25.16 35.75
N TRP A 10 44.85 24.22 34.92
CA TRP A 10 46.10 23.39 35.04
C TRP A 10 46.20 22.30 36.16
N GLU A 11 46.82 21.10 36.04
CA GLU A 11 47.82 20.53 35.10
C GLU A 11 48.09 19.00 35.32
N GLY A 12 48.58 18.31 34.26
CA GLY A 12 49.56 17.19 34.25
C GLY A 12 49.12 15.76 34.63
N ARG A 13 49.49 14.65 33.94
CA ARG A 13 50.55 14.34 32.94
C ARG A 13 50.17 13.01 32.20
N GLN A 14 50.27 12.94 30.85
CA GLN A 14 51.30 12.29 30.00
C GLN A 14 51.55 10.78 30.26
N HIS A 15 51.84 9.88 29.32
CA HIS A 15 51.77 9.73 27.84
C HIS A 15 52.39 8.34 27.55
N ASP A 16 51.83 7.51 26.64
CA ASP A 16 52.56 6.59 25.73
C ASP A 16 51.50 5.91 24.81
N ARG A 17 51.39 6.26 23.51
CA ARG A 17 52.09 5.75 22.30
C ARG A 17 51.71 4.31 21.88
N ASP A 18 50.65 4.20 21.06
CA ASP A 18 50.42 3.44 19.79
C ASP A 18 50.93 1.98 19.58
N PRO A 19 50.37 1.15 18.63
CA PRO A 19 49.23 1.33 17.70
C PRO A 19 48.28 0.09 17.47
N VAL A 20 47.16 0.34 16.75
CA VAL A 20 46.40 -0.55 15.81
C VAL A 20 45.88 -1.92 16.30
N VAL A 21 44.55 -2.06 16.46
CA VAL A 21 43.65 -2.93 15.65
C VAL A 21 42.21 -2.41 15.84
N GLY A 22 41.62 -1.86 14.77
CA GLY A 22 40.18 -1.59 14.68
C GLY A 22 39.43 -2.77 14.03
N VAL A 23 38.10 -2.62 13.90
CA VAL A 23 37.11 -3.59 13.36
C VAL A 23 36.60 -4.49 14.51
N LEU A 24 35.39 -4.40 15.09
CA LEU A 24 34.02 -4.35 14.55
C LEU A 24 33.07 -3.72 15.61
N ARG A 25 32.52 -2.53 15.39
CA ARG A 25 31.23 -2.14 16.01
C ARG A 25 30.14 -2.48 15.00
N PHE A 26 29.79 -3.76 14.95
CA PHE A 26 28.59 -4.21 14.26
C PHE A 26 27.35 -3.81 15.05
N ASP A 27 26.34 -3.50 14.27
CA ASP A 27 25.12 -2.75 14.54
C ASP A 27 24.21 -3.43 15.58
N ARG A 28 23.94 -2.73 16.70
CA ARG A 28 23.03 -3.20 17.76
C ARG A 28 21.57 -3.28 17.30
N GLU A 29 21.18 -2.61 16.22
CA GLU A 29 19.82 -2.69 15.66
C GLU A 29 19.66 -3.85 14.67
N ALA A 30 20.70 -4.17 13.89
CA ALA A 30 20.73 -5.38 13.07
C ALA A 30 20.64 -6.65 13.92
N MET A 31 21.33 -6.68 15.07
CA MET A 31 21.21 -7.76 16.07
C MET A 31 19.82 -7.81 16.72
N ARG A 32 19.13 -6.67 16.87
CA ARG A 32 17.77 -6.60 17.44
C ARG A 32 16.71 -7.11 16.46
N MET A 33 16.90 -6.88 15.17
CA MET A 33 16.06 -7.43 14.10
C MET A 33 16.36 -8.91 13.82
N ALA A 34 17.63 -9.34 13.91
CA ALA A 34 18.00 -10.75 13.91
C ALA A 34 17.32 -11.48 15.08
N ARG A 35 17.40 -10.95 16.31
CA ARG A 35 16.69 -11.51 17.50
C ARG A 35 15.16 -11.59 17.32
N LYS A 36 14.52 -10.64 16.62
CA LYS A 36 13.08 -10.70 16.28
C LYS A 36 12.74 -11.75 15.22
N ARG A 37 13.61 -11.96 14.22
CA ARG A 37 13.47 -13.05 13.23
C ARG A 37 13.69 -14.42 13.87
N VAL A 38 14.67 -14.52 14.76
CA VAL A 38 14.96 -15.72 15.53
C VAL A 38 13.81 -16.06 16.50
N ARG A 39 13.16 -15.07 17.14
CA ARG A 39 11.90 -15.28 17.90
C ARG A 39 10.78 -15.91 17.05
N ARG A 40 10.68 -15.58 15.75
CA ARG A 40 9.70 -16.21 14.83
C ARG A 40 10.08 -17.63 14.42
N ALA A 41 11.37 -17.92 14.21
CA ALA A 41 11.85 -19.27 13.91
C ALA A 41 11.70 -20.21 15.11
N VAL A 42 11.92 -19.71 16.34
CA VAL A 42 11.76 -20.47 17.60
C VAL A 42 10.29 -20.78 17.92
N VAL A 43 9.35 -19.87 17.61
CA VAL A 43 7.90 -20.17 17.66
C VAL A 43 7.53 -21.31 16.69
N GLY A 44 8.25 -21.43 15.57
CA GLY A 44 8.16 -22.57 14.65
C GLY A 44 8.60 -23.90 15.28
N MET A 45 9.71 -23.94 16.03
CA MET A 45 10.17 -25.15 16.73
C MET A 45 9.21 -25.61 17.85
N LEU A 46 8.50 -24.67 18.51
CA LEU A 46 7.50 -25.00 19.53
C LEU A 46 6.18 -25.52 18.93
N SER A 47 5.92 -25.27 17.64
CA SER A 47 4.67 -25.62 16.96
C SER A 47 4.56 -27.09 16.51
N THR A 48 5.66 -27.87 16.55
CA THR A 48 5.72 -29.27 16.06
C THR A 48 5.27 -30.33 17.08
N GLY A 49 4.71 -29.93 18.24
CA GLY A 49 3.92 -30.83 19.08
C GLY A 49 4.69 -31.88 19.91
N ILE A 50 6.01 -31.79 20.06
CA ILE A 50 6.80 -32.78 20.84
C ILE A 50 7.13 -32.32 22.27
N LEU A 51 7.12 -31.01 22.59
CA LEU A 51 7.55 -30.54 23.92
C LEU A 51 6.55 -30.83 25.06
N ALA A 52 5.30 -31.21 24.77
CA ALA A 52 4.32 -31.58 25.80
C ALA A 52 4.63 -32.92 26.52
N THR A 53 5.66 -33.66 26.09
CA THR A 53 5.95 -35.01 26.62
C THR A 53 7.20 -35.12 27.50
N LEU A 54 8.00 -34.05 27.64
CA LEU A 54 9.20 -34.05 28.49
C LEU A 54 9.06 -33.00 29.59
N VAL A 55 8.73 -33.49 30.79
CA VAL A 55 8.60 -32.78 32.08
C VAL A 55 7.18 -32.36 32.47
N VAL A 56 6.34 -33.37 32.72
CA VAL A 56 5.31 -33.30 33.77
C VAL A 56 5.77 -34.20 34.92
N PRO A 57 6.13 -33.68 36.11
CA PRO A 57 6.06 -34.49 37.30
C PRO A 57 4.57 -34.63 37.63
N THR A 58 4.03 -35.82 37.42
CA THR A 58 2.76 -36.25 37.99
C THR A 58 2.84 -36.14 39.51
N ILE A 59 2.30 -35.07 40.09
CA ILE A 59 1.88 -35.09 41.50
C ILE A 59 0.51 -35.76 41.52
N ALA A 60 0.51 -37.09 41.47
CA ALA A 60 -0.67 -37.89 41.73
C ALA A 60 -0.99 -37.86 43.23
N GLN A 61 -2.27 -37.65 43.52
CA GLN A 61 -2.89 -37.69 44.84
C GLN A 61 -2.68 -39.06 45.50
N ASN A 62 -2.00 -39.13 46.65
CA ASN A 62 -2.32 -40.04 47.76
C ASN A 62 -1.50 -39.69 49.03
N PRO A 63 -2.14 -39.55 50.22
CA PRO A 63 -1.47 -39.16 51.45
C PRO A 63 -1.13 -40.38 52.32
N SER A 64 -0.04 -41.08 52.03
CA SER A 64 0.61 -41.98 53.00
C SER A 64 1.89 -42.54 52.40
N ASP A 65 3.02 -41.90 52.70
CA ASP A 65 4.31 -42.53 52.99
C ASP A 65 5.37 -41.41 53.07
N GLU A 66 5.98 -41.23 54.25
CA GLU A 66 7.25 -40.53 54.36
C GLU A 66 8.30 -41.36 53.62
N VAL A 67 9.07 -40.75 52.70
CA VAL A 67 10.51 -41.02 52.52
C VAL A 67 11.15 -40.07 51.49
N VAL A 68 12.13 -39.33 52.03
CA VAL A 68 13.43 -38.92 51.45
C VAL A 68 13.48 -37.75 50.46
N ALA A 69 14.03 -36.66 51.01
CA ALA A 69 14.64 -35.55 50.30
C ALA A 69 15.72 -36.01 49.31
N GLY A 70 15.49 -35.66 48.05
CA GLY A 70 16.49 -35.63 46.99
C GLY A 70 16.01 -34.65 45.93
N ALA A 71 16.14 -33.35 46.18
CA ALA A 71 15.91 -32.34 45.16
C ALA A 71 16.95 -32.56 44.06
N ARG A 72 16.55 -33.18 42.95
CA ARG A 72 17.26 -33.01 41.68
C ARG A 72 17.02 -31.57 41.25
N GLU A 73 18.07 -30.76 41.19
CA GLU A 73 18.05 -29.52 40.40
C GLU A 73 17.56 -29.87 39.00
N VAL A 74 16.45 -29.26 38.60
CA VAL A 74 15.93 -29.38 37.23
C VAL A 74 16.82 -28.49 36.36
N GLU A 75 17.59 -29.10 35.47
CA GLU A 75 18.49 -28.38 34.57
C GLU A 75 17.67 -27.84 33.38
N TYR A 76 17.59 -26.52 33.22
CA TYR A 76 16.84 -25.89 32.13
C TYR A 76 17.69 -25.79 30.87
N PRO A 77 17.17 -26.16 29.69
CA PRO A 77 17.91 -26.03 28.44
C PRO A 77 17.88 -24.58 27.91
N GLU A 78 18.97 -24.11 27.32
CA GLU A 78 19.04 -22.80 26.65
C GLU A 78 19.13 -22.96 25.13
N ILE A 79 18.54 -22.03 24.39
CA ILE A 79 18.75 -21.92 22.93
C ILE A 79 20.02 -21.11 22.69
N VAL A 80 21.01 -21.75 22.09
CA VAL A 80 22.31 -21.14 21.79
C VAL A 80 22.68 -21.36 20.33
N GLU A 81 23.46 -20.43 19.79
CA GLU A 81 24.08 -20.62 18.47
C GLU A 81 25.23 -21.62 18.58
N VAL A 82 25.26 -22.60 17.69
CA VAL A 82 26.27 -23.65 17.65
C VAL A 82 26.93 -23.63 16.28
N SER A 83 28.23 -23.37 16.24
CA SER A 83 29.04 -23.39 15.02
C SER A 83 29.95 -24.63 15.02
N ALA A 84 29.85 -25.41 13.94
CA ALA A 84 30.64 -26.59 13.68
C ALA A 84 31.51 -26.39 12.42
N PRO A 85 32.74 -26.94 12.39
CA PRO A 85 33.68 -26.73 11.30
C PRO A 85 33.21 -27.30 9.94
N ASP A 86 32.28 -28.27 9.94
CA ASP A 86 31.71 -28.88 8.73
C ASP A 86 30.34 -29.55 9.02
N ARG A 87 29.60 -29.91 7.95
CA ARG A 87 28.28 -30.57 8.05
C ARG A 87 28.35 -31.99 8.61
N GLU A 88 29.49 -32.66 8.51
CA GLU A 88 29.68 -34.01 9.06
C GLU A 88 29.71 -33.97 10.59
N THR A 89 30.43 -33.01 11.16
CA THR A 89 30.47 -32.70 12.60
C THR A 89 29.09 -32.29 13.12
N LEU A 90 28.29 -31.61 12.31
CA LEU A 90 26.93 -31.18 12.65
C LEU A 90 25.93 -32.36 12.65
N SER A 91 26.13 -33.36 11.78
CA SER A 91 25.31 -34.58 11.72
C SER A 91 25.46 -35.49 12.95
N GLU A 92 26.59 -35.39 13.68
CA GLU A 92 26.80 -36.11 14.94
C GLU A 92 25.98 -35.53 16.11
N LEU A 93 25.47 -34.30 16.04
CA LEU A 93 24.70 -33.66 17.13
C LEU A 93 23.40 -34.42 17.43
N GLY A 94 22.74 -34.96 16.41
CA GLY A 94 21.54 -35.79 16.57
C GLY A 94 21.79 -37.08 17.34
N SER A 95 23.01 -37.64 17.28
CA SER A 95 23.39 -38.84 18.03
C SER A 95 23.60 -38.58 19.53
N LEU A 96 23.70 -37.32 19.94
CA LEU A 96 23.82 -36.86 21.33
C LEU A 96 22.48 -36.45 21.94
N GLY A 97 21.38 -36.58 21.21
CA GLY A 97 20.04 -36.19 21.67
C GLY A 97 19.85 -34.68 21.80
N VAL A 98 20.62 -33.88 21.07
CA VAL A 98 20.47 -32.42 21.00
C VAL A 98 19.41 -32.10 19.96
N ASP A 99 18.46 -31.24 20.33
CA ASP A 99 17.46 -30.71 19.40
C ASP A 99 18.06 -29.53 18.64
N VAL A 100 18.15 -29.66 17.32
CA VAL A 100 18.82 -28.73 16.42
C VAL A 100 17.76 -28.17 15.47
N GLY A 101 17.71 -26.84 15.35
CA GLY A 101 16.80 -26.17 14.43
C GLY A 101 17.00 -26.60 12.98
N GLU A 102 15.91 -26.61 12.20
CA GLU A 102 15.91 -27.02 10.79
C GLU A 102 16.72 -26.08 9.86
N GLU A 103 17.02 -24.85 10.32
CA GLU A 103 17.79 -23.86 9.57
C GLU A 103 19.30 -24.02 9.82
N VAL A 104 20.02 -24.29 8.73
CA VAL A 104 21.47 -24.46 8.70
C VAL A 104 22.09 -23.29 7.94
N PHE A 105 22.92 -22.50 8.61
CA PHE A 105 23.58 -21.33 8.04
C PHE A 105 25.01 -21.69 7.65
N ASP A 106 25.31 -21.71 6.34
CA ASP A 106 26.70 -21.85 5.87
C ASP A 106 27.43 -20.50 6.06
N LEU A 107 28.59 -20.53 6.70
CA LEU A 107 29.41 -19.34 6.99
C LEU A 107 30.52 -19.16 5.94
N ASP A 108 30.97 -17.92 5.74
CA ASP A 108 31.92 -17.53 4.70
C ASP A 108 33.31 -18.22 4.83
N ASP A 109 33.62 -18.80 5.99
CA ASP A 109 34.86 -19.53 6.27
C ASP A 109 34.76 -21.05 6.02
N GLY A 110 33.61 -21.53 5.54
CA GLY A 110 33.34 -22.94 5.27
C GLY A 110 32.76 -23.72 6.45
N SER A 111 32.62 -23.09 7.63
CA SER A 111 31.93 -23.66 8.79
C SER A 111 30.41 -23.51 8.67
N VAL A 112 29.67 -24.18 9.55
CA VAL A 112 28.22 -24.26 9.52
C VAL A 112 27.65 -23.94 10.89
N MET A 113 26.64 -23.08 10.94
CA MET A 113 25.97 -22.65 12.18
C MET A 113 24.51 -23.14 12.21
N VAL A 114 24.08 -23.57 13.39
CA VAL A 114 22.69 -23.93 13.70
C VAL A 114 22.29 -23.35 15.05
N HIS A 115 20.98 -23.29 15.30
CA HIS A 115 20.44 -23.01 16.64
C HIS A 115 20.14 -24.34 17.32
N ALA A 116 20.63 -24.54 18.54
CA ALA A 116 20.43 -25.79 19.27
C ALA A 116 19.97 -25.54 20.70
N ILE A 117 19.13 -26.45 21.19
CA ILE A 117 18.63 -26.47 22.56
C ILE A 117 19.60 -27.30 23.41
N LEU A 118 20.34 -26.66 24.32
CA LEU A 118 21.41 -27.29 25.08
C LEU A 118 21.31 -27.05 26.59
N THR A 119 21.45 -28.12 27.39
CA THR A 119 21.72 -28.03 28.83
C THR A 119 23.18 -27.66 29.11
N SER A 120 23.50 -27.23 30.34
CA SER A 120 24.88 -26.86 30.72
C SER A 120 25.86 -28.03 30.59
N ASP A 121 25.39 -29.24 30.90
CA ASP A 121 26.13 -30.48 30.68
C ASP A 121 26.39 -30.79 29.20
N GLN A 122 25.40 -30.57 28.31
CA GLN A 122 25.56 -30.76 26.87
C GLN A 122 26.52 -29.73 26.27
N LYS A 123 26.44 -28.47 26.69
CA LYS A 123 27.38 -27.41 26.27
C LYS A 123 28.83 -27.78 26.62
N THR A 124 29.05 -28.37 27.79
CA THR A 124 30.37 -28.80 28.25
C THR A 124 30.92 -29.94 27.41
N LYS A 125 30.09 -30.94 27.07
CA LYS A 125 30.47 -32.07 26.20
C LYS A 125 30.77 -31.63 24.77
N LEU A 126 30.03 -30.67 24.24
CA LEU A 126 30.20 -30.16 22.87
C LEU A 126 31.49 -29.32 22.71
N ARG A 127 31.83 -28.49 23.70
CA ARG A 127 33.11 -27.75 23.72
C ARG A 127 34.33 -28.68 23.68
N GLY A 128 34.24 -29.86 24.29
CA GLY A 128 35.29 -30.89 24.25
C GLY A 128 35.50 -31.55 22.88
N LYS A 129 34.57 -31.37 21.93
CA LYS A 129 34.62 -31.89 20.56
C LYS A 129 35.00 -30.84 19.51
N GLY A 130 35.43 -29.64 19.94
CA GLY A 130 35.83 -28.56 19.03
C GLY A 130 34.67 -27.75 18.45
N VAL A 131 33.45 -27.92 18.97
CA VAL A 131 32.26 -27.16 18.58
C VAL A 131 32.23 -25.83 19.35
N THR A 132 32.04 -24.71 18.65
CA THR A 132 31.97 -23.38 19.26
C THR A 132 30.54 -23.03 19.62
N ILE A 133 30.32 -22.63 20.88
CA ILE A 133 29.01 -22.22 21.39
C ILE A 133 29.00 -20.70 21.52
N GLY A 134 28.12 -20.05 20.75
CA GLY A 134 27.93 -18.61 20.69
C GLY A 134 27.04 -18.04 21.81
N ASP A 135 26.51 -16.84 21.59
CA ASP A 135 25.70 -16.10 22.57
C ASP A 135 24.34 -16.79 22.83
N THR A 136 23.85 -16.71 24.07
CA THR A 136 22.49 -17.15 24.44
C THR A 136 21.45 -16.27 23.74
N VAL A 137 20.60 -16.91 22.94
CA VAL A 137 19.64 -16.23 22.07
C VAL A 137 18.35 -15.86 22.82
N VAL A 138 17.96 -16.70 23.77
CA VAL A 138 16.82 -16.52 24.70
C VAL A 138 17.30 -16.89 26.10
N THR A 139 17.21 -15.96 27.06
CA THR A 139 17.61 -16.22 28.45
C THR A 139 16.64 -17.16 29.17
N GLU A 140 17.08 -17.84 30.22
CA GLU A 140 16.21 -18.71 31.06
C GLU A 140 14.95 -17.99 31.54
N ALA A 141 15.07 -16.73 31.98
CA ALA A 141 13.94 -15.91 32.40
C ALA A 141 12.97 -15.59 31.24
N GLU A 142 13.46 -15.40 30.01
CA GLU A 142 12.62 -15.18 28.84
C GLU A 142 11.95 -16.47 28.35
N ALA A 143 12.61 -17.62 28.48
CA ALA A 143 12.03 -18.93 28.17
C ALA A 143 10.92 -19.29 29.17
N VAL A 144 11.15 -19.05 30.47
CA VAL A 144 10.13 -19.22 31.52
C VAL A 144 8.96 -18.28 31.28
N ALA A 145 9.20 -16.99 30.96
CA ALA A 145 8.13 -16.05 30.67
C ALA A 145 7.29 -16.46 29.44
N LEU A 146 7.92 -16.96 28.37
CA LEU A 146 7.22 -17.49 27.19
C LEU A 146 6.44 -18.76 27.51
N GLN A 147 6.97 -19.63 28.38
CA GLN A 147 6.28 -20.83 28.82
C GLN A 147 5.07 -20.49 29.70
N GLU A 148 5.20 -19.50 30.60
CA GLU A 148 4.09 -18.97 31.40
C GLU A 148 3.02 -18.32 30.51
N GLU A 149 3.41 -17.57 29.49
CA GLU A 149 2.50 -16.97 28.49
C GLU A 149 1.76 -18.05 27.70
N PHE A 150 2.48 -19.09 27.23
CA PHE A 150 1.87 -20.20 26.51
C PHE A 150 0.94 -21.04 27.40
N ALA A 151 1.32 -21.28 28.67
CA ALA A 151 0.50 -21.98 29.64
C ALA A 151 -0.77 -21.18 29.99
N ALA A 152 -0.66 -19.86 30.13
CA ALA A 152 -1.80 -18.97 30.33
C ALA A 152 -2.74 -18.97 29.13
N MET A 153 -2.22 -18.86 27.90
CA MET A 153 -3.02 -18.93 26.67
C MET A 153 -3.73 -20.29 26.54
N THR A 154 -3.04 -21.38 26.85
CA THR A 154 -3.62 -22.74 26.83
C THR A 154 -4.71 -22.90 27.90
N ALA A 155 -4.49 -22.33 29.09
CA ALA A 155 -5.48 -22.34 30.17
C ALA A 155 -6.72 -21.51 29.80
N GLU A 156 -6.55 -20.34 29.18
CA GLU A 156 -7.64 -19.50 28.68
C GLU A 156 -8.44 -20.22 27.59
N LEU A 157 -7.75 -20.83 26.62
CA LEU A 157 -8.37 -21.65 25.58
C LEU A 157 -9.19 -22.79 26.19
N THR A 158 -8.60 -23.56 27.10
CA THR A 158 -9.25 -24.72 27.74
C THR A 158 -10.45 -24.29 28.58
N ALA A 159 -10.33 -23.18 29.31
CA ALA A 159 -11.42 -22.65 30.13
C ALA A 159 -12.59 -22.17 29.27
N ALA A 160 -12.31 -21.44 28.19
CA ALA A 160 -13.34 -20.95 27.28
C ALA A 160 -14.04 -22.09 26.52
N GLU A 161 -13.30 -23.10 26.06
CA GLU A 161 -13.89 -24.29 25.44
C GLU A 161 -14.78 -25.05 26.44
N ALA A 162 -14.33 -25.26 27.68
CA ALA A 162 -15.12 -25.91 28.72
C ALA A 162 -16.37 -25.10 29.10
N GLU A 163 -16.26 -23.78 29.25
CA GLU A 163 -17.40 -22.89 29.54
C GLU A 163 -18.42 -22.92 28.40
N ALA A 164 -17.97 -22.95 27.14
CA ALA A 164 -18.86 -23.06 25.98
C ALA A 164 -19.58 -24.41 25.91
N GLU A 165 -18.93 -25.50 26.28
CA GLU A 165 -19.55 -26.83 26.37
C GLU A 165 -20.60 -26.91 27.50
N GLU A 166 -20.35 -26.26 28.63
CA GLU A 166 -21.25 -26.28 29.79
C GLU A 166 -22.43 -25.30 29.67
N SER A 167 -22.13 -24.05 29.30
CA SER A 167 -23.05 -22.91 29.38
C SER A 167 -23.51 -22.37 28.03
N GLY A 168 -22.88 -22.82 26.95
CA GLY A 168 -23.13 -22.39 25.58
C GLY A 168 -22.27 -21.19 25.15
N ASP A 169 -22.17 -21.00 23.84
CA ASP A 169 -21.39 -19.94 23.20
C ASP A 169 -22.21 -18.66 23.04
N GLU A 170 -21.59 -17.52 23.29
CA GLU A 170 -22.18 -16.24 22.93
C GLU A 170 -21.96 -15.96 21.44
N LEU A 171 -23.02 -16.12 20.63
CA LEU A 171 -22.99 -15.78 19.21
C LEU A 171 -23.79 -14.51 18.86
N ARG A 172 -23.16 -13.66 18.05
CA ARG A 172 -23.70 -12.37 17.59
C ARG A 172 -23.65 -12.31 16.08
N VAL A 173 -24.81 -12.28 15.44
CA VAL A 173 -24.90 -12.10 13.99
C VAL A 173 -24.78 -10.61 13.69
N GLN A 174 -23.67 -10.24 13.06
CA GLN A 174 -23.32 -8.86 12.70
C GLN A 174 -23.91 -8.47 11.34
N ARG A 175 -23.94 -9.43 10.41
CA ARG A 175 -24.57 -9.26 9.09
C ARG A 175 -25.42 -10.48 8.74
N ALA A 176 -26.60 -10.22 8.20
CA ALA A 176 -27.59 -11.19 7.78
C ALA A 176 -28.38 -10.65 6.59
N GLN A 177 -27.76 -10.60 5.42
CA GLN A 177 -28.27 -9.82 4.30
C GLN A 177 -28.21 -10.60 2.99
N TRP A 178 -29.20 -10.42 2.12
CA TRP A 178 -29.17 -10.98 0.77
C TRP A 178 -29.28 -9.88 -0.29
N TYR A 179 -28.71 -10.14 -1.47
CA TYR A 179 -28.85 -9.29 -2.65
C TYR A 179 -29.09 -10.16 -3.90
N GLU A 180 -29.63 -9.59 -4.97
CA GLU A 180 -29.79 -10.30 -6.24
C GLU A 180 -28.71 -9.90 -7.25
N ASP A 181 -27.97 -10.88 -7.78
CA ASP A 181 -27.25 -10.76 -9.05
C ASP A 181 -28.09 -11.42 -10.15
N PRO A 182 -28.71 -10.67 -11.06
CA PRO A 182 -29.66 -11.32 -11.94
C PRO A 182 -29.04 -12.25 -13.04
N ASN A 183 -27.71 -12.40 -13.13
CA ASN A 183 -27.04 -13.36 -14.02
C ASN A 183 -26.58 -14.61 -13.26
N GLN A 184 -26.19 -14.45 -11.99
CA GLN A 184 -25.63 -15.53 -11.19
C GLN A 184 -26.60 -16.07 -10.14
N GLY A 185 -27.66 -15.32 -9.81
CA GLY A 185 -28.71 -15.65 -8.84
C GLY A 185 -28.70 -14.73 -7.61
N ARG A 186 -29.49 -15.06 -6.59
CA ARG A 186 -29.47 -14.33 -5.32
C ARG A 186 -28.29 -14.76 -4.48
N PHE A 187 -27.67 -13.86 -3.72
CA PHE A 187 -26.53 -14.15 -2.86
C PHE A 187 -26.81 -13.71 -1.44
N LEU A 188 -26.20 -14.40 -0.48
CA LEU A 188 -26.27 -14.13 0.95
C LEU A 188 -24.89 -13.72 1.48
N GLU A 189 -24.85 -12.63 2.24
CA GLU A 189 -23.71 -12.18 3.02
C GLU A 189 -24.00 -12.34 4.52
N VAL A 190 -23.07 -12.98 5.22
CA VAL A 190 -23.20 -13.28 6.64
C VAL A 190 -21.87 -13.06 7.35
N GLU A 191 -21.95 -12.33 8.47
CA GLU A 191 -20.84 -12.13 9.40
C GLU A 191 -21.33 -12.45 10.82
N VAL A 192 -20.60 -13.31 11.54
CA VAL A 192 -20.97 -13.80 12.86
C VAL A 192 -19.77 -13.73 13.78
N TRP A 193 -19.88 -12.98 14.85
CA TRP A 193 -18.91 -13.02 15.94
C TRP A 193 -19.29 -14.10 16.95
N THR A 194 -18.30 -14.80 17.49
CA THR A 194 -18.51 -15.80 18.54
C THR A 194 -17.48 -15.63 19.66
N ALA A 195 -17.92 -15.74 20.92
CA ALA A 195 -17.04 -15.58 22.08
C ALA A 195 -16.00 -16.69 22.15
N THR A 196 -16.43 -17.95 22.06
CA THR A 196 -15.54 -19.11 22.07
C THR A 196 -14.66 -19.12 20.84
N GLY A 197 -15.20 -18.68 19.70
CA GLY A 197 -14.39 -18.50 18.50
C GLY A 197 -13.33 -17.45 18.70
N SER A 198 -13.49 -16.41 19.52
CA SER A 198 -12.42 -15.42 19.70
C SER A 198 -11.09 -16.01 20.19
N VAL A 199 -11.17 -17.12 20.94
CA VAL A 199 -10.01 -17.82 21.52
C VAL A 199 -9.72 -19.17 20.85
N SER A 200 -10.74 -19.94 20.46
CA SER A 200 -10.60 -21.26 19.85
C SER A 200 -10.80 -21.23 18.34
N ALA A 201 -9.83 -21.75 17.60
CA ALA A 201 -9.95 -22.01 16.17
C ALA A 201 -10.76 -23.28 15.84
N SER A 202 -11.08 -24.09 16.86
CA SER A 202 -11.85 -25.33 16.73
C SER A 202 -13.36 -25.08 16.58
N VAL A 203 -13.83 -23.86 16.87
CA VAL A 203 -15.22 -23.46 16.68
C VAL A 203 -15.53 -23.35 15.19
N THR A 204 -16.53 -24.09 14.74
CA THR A 204 -17.09 -23.96 13.39
C THR A 204 -18.46 -23.31 13.46
N VAL A 205 -18.76 -22.45 12.48
CA VAL A 205 -20.05 -21.76 12.39
C VAL A 205 -20.76 -22.18 11.12
N ASN A 206 -21.91 -22.82 11.29
CA ASN A 206 -22.82 -23.21 10.22
C ASN A 206 -23.98 -22.21 10.12
N VAL A 207 -24.39 -21.91 8.90
CA VAL A 207 -25.58 -21.09 8.61
C VAL A 207 -26.51 -21.93 7.75
N ALA A 208 -27.78 -22.00 8.15
CA ALA A 208 -28.87 -22.55 7.35
C ALA A 208 -29.98 -21.51 7.23
N PHE A 209 -30.67 -21.43 6.10
CA PHE A 209 -31.74 -20.44 5.90
C PHE A 209 -33.01 -21.06 5.32
N ASP A 210 -34.14 -20.39 5.55
CA ASP A 210 -35.42 -20.82 5.03
C ASP A 210 -35.47 -20.71 3.49
N ALA A 211 -36.28 -21.55 2.83
CA ALA A 211 -36.41 -21.56 1.37
C ALA A 211 -37.39 -20.47 0.86
N GLY A 212 -37.74 -19.51 1.71
CA GLY A 212 -38.79 -18.52 1.51
C GLY A 212 -39.67 -18.33 2.74
N ALA A 213 -40.39 -17.20 2.78
CA ALA A 213 -41.30 -16.84 3.86
C ALA A 213 -42.25 -18.00 4.24
N GLY A 214 -42.29 -18.35 5.52
CA GLY A 214 -43.16 -19.41 6.06
C GLY A 214 -42.62 -20.83 5.94
N THR A 215 -41.41 -21.04 5.39
CA THR A 215 -40.76 -22.36 5.37
C THR A 215 -39.88 -22.57 6.63
N GLU A 216 -39.64 -23.84 6.98
CA GLU A 216 -38.83 -24.23 8.13
C GLU A 216 -37.33 -24.20 7.80
N ILE A 217 -36.51 -23.59 8.65
CA ILE A 217 -35.05 -23.56 8.48
C ILE A 217 -34.48 -24.96 8.73
N GLY A 218 -33.74 -25.48 7.74
CA GLY A 218 -33.23 -26.86 7.74
C GLY A 218 -34.23 -27.91 7.23
N GLY A 219 -35.40 -27.49 6.75
CA GLY A 219 -36.39 -28.37 6.10
C GLY A 219 -36.02 -28.73 4.65
N PRO A 220 -36.83 -29.56 3.97
CA PRO A 220 -36.60 -29.94 2.57
C PRO A 220 -36.47 -28.72 1.65
N GLY A 221 -35.42 -28.68 0.83
CA GLY A 221 -35.18 -27.58 -0.12
C GLY A 221 -34.50 -26.35 0.48
N THR A 222 -34.09 -26.39 1.75
CA THR A 222 -33.23 -25.36 2.36
C THR A 222 -31.75 -25.59 2.04
N GLN A 223 -30.96 -24.53 2.18
CA GLN A 223 -29.52 -24.54 1.93
C GLN A 223 -28.77 -24.18 3.22
N SER A 224 -27.58 -24.76 3.40
CA SER A 224 -26.66 -24.44 4.49
C SER A 224 -25.21 -24.37 4.01
N PHE A 225 -24.37 -23.66 4.76
CA PHE A 225 -22.95 -23.47 4.47
C PHE A 225 -22.18 -23.11 5.74
N ASN A 226 -20.85 -23.29 5.71
CA ASN A 226 -19.98 -22.92 6.83
C ASN A 226 -19.32 -21.58 6.58
N LEU A 227 -19.15 -20.80 7.64
CA LEU A 227 -18.36 -19.58 7.64
C LEU A 227 -16.90 -19.89 7.95
N SER A 228 -15.99 -19.09 7.39
CA SER A 228 -14.56 -19.13 7.67
C SER A 228 -14.20 -18.14 8.76
N ARG A 229 -13.27 -18.54 9.63
CA ARG A 229 -12.68 -17.67 10.65
C ARG A 229 -11.87 -16.57 9.97
N PHE A 230 -12.23 -15.31 10.22
CA PHE A 230 -11.49 -14.14 9.75
C PHE A 230 -10.61 -13.58 10.88
N VAL A 231 -9.31 -13.55 10.62
CA VAL A 231 -8.28 -13.05 11.54
C VAL A 231 -7.52 -11.93 10.84
N ASP A 232 -7.35 -10.81 11.54
CA ASP A 232 -6.58 -9.66 11.06
C ASP A 232 -5.55 -9.25 12.13
N ALA A 233 -4.30 -9.01 11.72
CA ALA A 233 -3.18 -8.77 12.63
C ALA A 233 -3.04 -9.81 13.77
N GLY A 234 -3.42 -11.07 13.51
CA GLY A 234 -3.41 -12.13 14.52
C GLY A 234 -4.56 -12.06 15.53
N GLN A 235 -5.48 -11.10 15.38
CA GLN A 235 -6.68 -10.97 16.21
C GLN A 235 -7.92 -11.49 15.48
N TYR A 236 -8.74 -12.23 16.20
CA TYR A 236 -10.02 -12.70 15.69
C TYR A 236 -10.97 -11.51 15.49
N MET A 237 -11.56 -11.43 14.30
CA MET A 237 -12.55 -10.41 13.99
C MET A 237 -13.95 -11.00 14.06
N PHE A 238 -14.22 -12.02 13.23
CA PHE A 238 -15.51 -12.71 13.15
C PHE A 238 -15.40 -13.92 12.22
N HIS A 239 -16.47 -14.69 12.07
CA HIS A 239 -16.64 -15.64 11.00
C HIS A 239 -17.40 -14.99 9.83
N ARG A 240 -16.95 -15.22 8.59
CA ARG A 240 -17.63 -14.74 7.37
C ARG A 240 -17.55 -15.74 6.24
N ALA A 241 -18.40 -15.59 5.23
CA ALA A 241 -18.18 -16.28 3.96
C ALA A 241 -17.03 -15.61 3.20
N ASN A 242 -16.08 -16.39 2.68
CA ASN A 242 -14.94 -15.82 1.92
C ASN A 242 -15.37 -15.24 0.55
N SER A 243 -16.52 -15.70 0.05
CA SER A 243 -17.24 -15.14 -1.09
C SER A 243 -18.72 -15.10 -0.76
N PRO A 244 -19.51 -14.17 -1.34
CA PRO A 244 -20.96 -14.19 -1.22
C PRO A 244 -21.54 -15.56 -1.58
N VAL A 245 -22.52 -16.03 -0.82
CA VAL A 245 -23.06 -17.39 -0.96
C VAL A 245 -24.26 -17.38 -1.88
N LEU A 246 -24.18 -18.09 -3.00
CA LEU A 246 -25.30 -18.23 -3.92
C LEU A 246 -26.49 -18.92 -3.23
N ILE A 247 -27.64 -18.27 -3.20
CA ILE A 247 -28.94 -18.75 -2.74
C ILE A 247 -29.58 -19.54 -3.89
N THR A 248 -29.62 -20.86 -3.74
CA THR A 248 -30.20 -21.77 -4.74
C THR A 248 -31.70 -22.03 -4.52
N THR A 249 -32.31 -21.43 -3.50
CA THR A 249 -33.73 -21.59 -3.16
C THR A 249 -34.62 -20.77 -4.11
N ALA A 250 -35.86 -21.25 -4.30
CA ALA A 250 -36.82 -20.63 -5.23
C ALA A 250 -37.27 -19.24 -4.78
N ALA A 251 -37.35 -18.98 -3.48
CA ALA A 251 -37.63 -17.66 -2.90
C ALA A 251 -36.46 -17.16 -2.05
N ALA A 252 -36.44 -15.85 -1.79
CA ALA A 252 -35.43 -15.21 -0.95
C ALA A 252 -35.64 -15.61 0.52
N PRO A 253 -34.55 -15.87 1.26
CA PRO A 253 -34.65 -16.21 2.67
C PRO A 253 -35.18 -15.01 3.46
N THR A 254 -36.06 -15.28 4.41
CA THR A 254 -36.55 -14.29 5.37
C THR A 254 -35.92 -14.49 6.75
N ARG A 255 -35.42 -15.69 7.03
CA ARG A 255 -34.80 -16.04 8.31
C ARG A 255 -33.65 -17.02 8.09
N MET A 256 -32.65 -16.92 8.95
CA MET A 256 -31.56 -17.89 9.00
C MET A 256 -31.25 -18.31 10.42
N ARG A 257 -30.77 -19.54 10.57
CA ARG A 257 -30.26 -20.12 11.80
C ARG A 257 -28.74 -20.22 11.69
N VAL A 258 -28.07 -19.61 12.64
CA VAL A 258 -26.64 -19.73 12.84
C VAL A 258 -26.40 -20.72 13.98
N THR A 259 -25.57 -21.71 13.73
CA THR A 259 -25.22 -22.77 14.70
C THR A 259 -23.71 -22.79 14.89
N THR A 260 -23.24 -22.67 16.12
CA THR A 260 -21.83 -22.81 16.47
C THR A 260 -21.59 -24.19 17.07
N THR A 261 -20.52 -24.85 16.64
CA THR A 261 -20.11 -26.17 17.14
C THR A 261 -18.65 -26.20 17.53
N LEU A 262 -18.35 -26.91 18.61
CA LEU A 262 -17.00 -27.18 19.10
C LEU A 262 -16.84 -28.70 19.23
N ALA A 263 -15.77 -29.26 18.65
CA ALA A 263 -15.53 -30.71 18.62
C ALA A 263 -16.74 -31.56 18.14
N GLY A 264 -17.60 -30.98 17.28
CA GLY A 264 -18.82 -31.63 16.78
C GLY A 264 -20.06 -31.49 17.67
N GLN A 265 -19.95 -30.94 18.88
CA GLN A 265 -21.08 -30.62 19.75
C GLN A 265 -21.60 -29.20 19.45
N VAL A 266 -22.93 -29.04 19.40
CA VAL A 266 -23.56 -27.70 19.29
C VAL A 266 -23.41 -26.96 20.61
N ILE A 267 -22.73 -25.83 20.56
CA ILE A 267 -22.53 -24.93 21.70
C ILE A 267 -23.38 -23.66 21.60
N GLY A 268 -23.91 -23.32 20.42
CA GLY A 268 -24.79 -22.18 20.28
C GLY A 268 -25.71 -22.27 19.08
N THR A 269 -26.90 -21.68 19.18
CA THR A 269 -27.84 -21.56 18.06
C THR A 269 -28.61 -20.25 18.16
N ARG A 270 -28.72 -19.51 17.06
CA ARG A 270 -29.47 -18.25 16.99
C ARG A 270 -30.17 -18.10 15.66
N GLU A 271 -31.46 -17.77 15.71
CA GLU A 271 -32.23 -17.40 14.52
C GLU A 271 -32.33 -15.88 14.41
N VAL A 272 -32.15 -15.37 13.19
CA VAL A 272 -32.26 -13.94 12.88
C VAL A 272 -33.03 -13.73 11.58
N ALA A 273 -33.64 -12.56 11.44
CA ALA A 273 -34.20 -12.14 10.16
C ALA A 273 -33.07 -11.90 9.14
N VAL A 274 -33.35 -12.22 7.88
CA VAL A 274 -32.48 -11.88 6.75
C VAL A 274 -33.15 -10.75 5.98
N THR A 275 -32.42 -9.66 5.77
CA THR A 275 -32.93 -8.48 5.06
C THR A 275 -32.33 -8.37 3.67
N GLU A 276 -33.14 -7.94 2.69
CA GLU A 276 -32.60 -7.54 1.40
C GLU A 276 -31.71 -6.30 1.58
N THR A 277 -30.53 -6.30 0.98
CA THR A 277 -29.60 -5.18 0.94
C THR A 277 -29.42 -4.74 -0.50
N LEU A 278 -29.18 -3.45 -0.69
CA LEU A 278 -29.32 -2.78 -1.98
C LEU A 278 -30.77 -2.85 -2.45
N THR A 279 -31.67 -2.17 -1.74
CA THR A 279 -33.05 -1.97 -2.20
C THR A 279 -32.99 -1.52 -3.66
N GLY A 280 -33.56 -2.36 -4.53
CA GLY A 280 -33.91 -1.97 -5.87
C GLY A 280 -34.88 -0.80 -5.76
N VAL A 281 -34.33 0.40 -5.85
CA VAL A 281 -34.99 1.69 -6.07
C VAL A 281 -36.47 1.72 -5.70
N ASP A 282 -36.80 2.16 -4.48
CA ASP A 282 -38.02 2.94 -4.37
C ASP A 282 -37.71 4.35 -4.88
N ARG A 283 -38.01 4.58 -6.16
CA ARG A 283 -37.89 5.90 -6.85
C ARG A 283 -38.84 6.95 -6.27
N THR A 284 -39.38 6.76 -5.07
CA THR A 284 -40.42 7.61 -4.50
C THR A 284 -40.11 8.10 -3.08
N GLY A 285 -38.96 7.71 -2.50
CA GLY A 285 -38.48 8.25 -1.23
C GLY A 285 -37.93 9.68 -1.33
N PRO A 286 -37.79 10.42 -0.23
CA PRO A 286 -37.01 11.65 -0.19
C PRO A 286 -35.54 11.29 -0.50
N GLY A 287 -35.11 11.53 -1.74
CA GLY A 287 -33.86 11.00 -2.32
C GLY A 287 -34.06 10.16 -3.58
N ALA A 288 -35.29 10.01 -4.06
CA ALA A 288 -35.58 9.52 -5.40
C ALA A 288 -34.79 10.31 -6.46
N PRO A 289 -34.42 9.68 -7.60
CA PRO A 289 -33.82 10.39 -8.72
C PRO A 289 -34.70 11.59 -9.03
N VAL A 290 -34.18 12.79 -8.79
CA VAL A 290 -34.80 13.99 -9.32
C VAL A 290 -34.63 13.81 -10.81
N ASP A 291 -35.74 13.60 -11.55
CA ASP A 291 -35.70 13.66 -13.01
C ASP A 291 -34.94 14.93 -13.33
N ALA A 292 -33.70 14.77 -13.83
CA ALA A 292 -32.87 15.89 -14.18
C ALA A 292 -33.71 16.67 -15.17
N SER A 293 -34.15 17.87 -14.77
CA SER A 293 -34.87 18.72 -15.69
C SER A 293 -34.03 18.82 -16.96
N ASP A 294 -34.65 18.97 -18.13
CA ASP A 294 -33.93 19.15 -19.40
C ASP A 294 -32.92 20.33 -19.37
N THR A 295 -32.88 21.09 -18.27
CA THR A 295 -32.00 22.23 -18.02
C THR A 295 -30.81 21.97 -17.09
N TYR A 296 -30.73 20.82 -16.40
CA TYR A 296 -29.58 20.51 -15.52
C TYR A 296 -28.38 20.09 -16.36
N GLN A 297 -27.28 20.82 -16.22
CA GLN A 297 -26.06 20.64 -16.99
C GLN A 297 -25.08 19.71 -16.29
N THR A 298 -24.52 18.76 -17.03
CA THR A 298 -23.52 17.79 -16.58
C THR A 298 -22.63 17.41 -17.77
N SER A 299 -21.66 16.50 -17.57
CA SER A 299 -20.80 15.96 -18.64
C SER A 299 -19.83 16.99 -19.20
N PHE A 300 -19.09 17.66 -18.32
CA PHE A 300 -18.17 18.74 -18.71
C PHE A 300 -16.75 18.27 -19.04
N ILE A 301 -16.46 16.99 -18.80
CA ILE A 301 -15.16 16.36 -18.94
C ILE A 301 -15.16 15.42 -20.15
N ASP A 302 -14.16 15.54 -21.02
CA ASP A 302 -14.03 14.78 -22.28
C ASP A 302 -12.68 14.05 -22.43
N LYS A 303 -11.80 14.17 -21.44
CA LYS A 303 -10.54 13.42 -21.32
C LYS A 303 -10.06 13.33 -19.86
N TYR A 304 -9.05 12.50 -19.61
CA TYR A 304 -8.26 12.62 -18.37
C TYR A 304 -7.50 13.95 -18.35
N LEU A 305 -7.39 14.54 -17.16
CA LEU A 305 -6.73 15.82 -16.94
C LEU A 305 -5.47 15.58 -16.11
N ASP A 306 -4.34 16.09 -16.57
CA ASP A 306 -3.18 16.20 -15.70
C ASP A 306 -3.37 17.31 -14.64
N ALA A 307 -2.40 17.47 -13.75
CA ALA A 307 -2.49 18.46 -12.67
C ALA A 307 -2.47 19.91 -13.16
N THR A 308 -1.81 20.19 -14.29
CA THR A 308 -1.83 21.52 -14.94
C THR A 308 -3.21 21.79 -15.49
N GLU A 309 -3.75 20.87 -16.30
CA GLU A 309 -5.03 21.02 -16.97
C GLU A 309 -6.20 21.12 -15.98
N SER A 310 -6.19 20.32 -14.91
CA SER A 310 -7.21 20.38 -13.86
C SER A 310 -7.12 21.68 -13.04
N THR A 311 -5.92 22.21 -12.82
CA THR A 311 -5.71 23.52 -12.17
C THR A 311 -6.20 24.67 -13.06
N GLU A 312 -5.82 24.69 -14.33
CA GLU A 312 -6.31 25.69 -15.31
C GLU A 312 -7.84 25.66 -15.39
N ARG A 313 -8.44 24.47 -15.29
CA ARG A 313 -9.90 24.33 -15.33
C ARG A 313 -10.59 25.00 -14.14
N ILE A 314 -10.08 24.83 -12.92
CA ILE A 314 -10.67 25.49 -11.76
C ILE A 314 -10.41 27.00 -11.76
N GLU A 315 -9.27 27.46 -12.26
CA GLU A 315 -8.98 28.89 -12.42
C GLU A 315 -9.95 29.54 -13.42
N ALA A 316 -10.21 28.88 -14.55
CA ALA A 316 -11.20 29.32 -15.53
C ALA A 316 -12.60 29.41 -14.91
N LEU A 317 -12.99 28.46 -14.05
CA LEU A 317 -14.27 28.50 -13.35
C LEU A 317 -14.36 29.67 -12.36
N ALA A 318 -13.33 29.90 -11.56
CA ALA A 318 -13.28 31.05 -10.65
C ALA A 318 -13.41 32.38 -11.42
N ALA A 319 -12.71 32.50 -12.55
CA ALA A 319 -12.78 33.67 -13.41
C ALA A 319 -14.17 33.85 -14.07
N GLN A 320 -14.83 32.76 -14.45
CA GLN A 320 -16.16 32.78 -15.06
C GLN A 320 -17.27 33.10 -14.04
N PHE A 321 -17.13 32.63 -12.80
CA PHE A 321 -18.13 32.76 -11.74
C PHE A 321 -17.63 33.53 -10.50
N PRO A 322 -17.08 34.75 -10.62
CA PRO A 322 -16.37 35.44 -9.53
C PRO A 322 -17.28 35.82 -8.34
N ARG A 323 -18.59 35.85 -8.54
CA ARG A 323 -19.57 36.05 -7.45
C ARG A 323 -19.75 34.82 -6.57
N LEU A 324 -19.45 33.64 -7.08
CA LEU A 324 -19.69 32.35 -6.43
C LEU A 324 -18.40 31.60 -6.13
N ALA A 325 -17.31 31.86 -6.84
CA ALA A 325 -16.05 31.14 -6.70
C ALA A 325 -14.82 32.05 -6.64
N GLU A 326 -13.79 31.57 -5.96
CA GLU A 326 -12.45 32.16 -5.92
C GLU A 326 -11.37 31.06 -5.78
N ILE A 327 -10.13 31.42 -6.08
CA ILE A 327 -8.98 30.52 -5.92
C ILE A 327 -8.32 30.76 -4.56
N VAL A 328 -8.02 29.68 -3.86
CA VAL A 328 -7.18 29.67 -2.66
C VAL A 328 -5.86 29.00 -3.01
N GLU A 329 -4.78 29.76 -3.00
CA GLU A 329 -3.44 29.24 -3.25
C GLU A 329 -2.83 28.71 -1.95
N PHE A 330 -2.26 27.51 -2.02
CA PHE A 330 -1.65 26.89 -0.86
C PHE A 330 -0.22 27.38 -0.66
N PRO A 331 0.24 27.55 0.59
CA PRO A 331 1.50 28.25 0.89
C PRO A 331 2.75 27.39 0.68
N HIS A 332 2.64 26.08 0.54
CA HIS A 332 3.77 25.18 0.37
C HIS A 332 3.79 24.59 -1.04
N PRO A 333 4.57 25.15 -1.98
CA PRO A 333 4.75 24.55 -3.29
C PRO A 333 5.28 23.11 -3.18
N SER A 334 4.91 22.27 -4.15
CA SER A 334 5.42 20.90 -4.28
C SER A 334 6.94 20.88 -4.54
N ASN A 335 7.53 19.69 -4.61
CA ASN A 335 8.95 19.56 -4.97
C ASN A 335 9.19 19.91 -6.46
N GLY A 336 8.16 19.81 -7.29
CA GLY A 336 8.14 20.04 -8.73
C GLY A 336 8.25 18.74 -9.52
N TYR A 337 7.70 18.73 -10.73
CA TYR A 337 7.85 17.64 -11.70
C TYR A 337 9.25 17.67 -12.36
N ARG A 338 10.27 17.49 -11.53
CA ARG A 338 11.68 17.63 -11.87
C ARG A 338 12.54 16.61 -11.13
N ARG A 339 13.65 16.22 -11.76
CA ARG A 339 14.69 15.37 -11.17
C ARG A 339 16.06 15.86 -11.60
N PRO A 340 17.08 15.69 -10.76
CA PRO A 340 18.46 15.79 -11.22
C PRO A 340 18.71 14.76 -12.32
N ALA A 341 19.56 15.14 -13.28
CA ALA A 341 19.99 14.24 -14.33
C ALA A 341 20.96 13.19 -13.76
N MET A 342 20.83 11.94 -14.20
CA MET A 342 21.59 10.84 -13.61
C MET A 342 22.18 9.94 -14.69
N ALA A 343 23.27 9.27 -14.31
CA ALA A 343 23.92 8.24 -15.09
C ALA A 343 24.44 7.12 -14.18
N LEU A 344 24.59 5.93 -14.74
CA LEU A 344 25.36 4.85 -14.12
C LEU A 344 26.61 4.61 -14.95
N LEU A 345 27.78 4.56 -14.31
CA LEU A 345 29.02 4.11 -14.94
C LEU A 345 28.99 2.59 -15.13
N ASP A 346 28.15 2.15 -16.06
CA ASP A 346 28.05 0.77 -16.51
C ASP A 346 28.96 0.53 -17.72
N PRO A 347 29.54 -0.68 -17.84
CA PRO A 347 30.17 -1.07 -19.09
C PRO A 347 29.13 -1.03 -20.22
N ALA A 348 29.61 -0.84 -21.45
CA ALA A 348 28.70 -0.74 -22.59
C ALA A 348 27.80 -1.98 -22.70
N GLY A 349 26.49 -1.73 -22.78
CA GLY A 349 25.45 -2.75 -22.88
C GLY A 349 25.45 -3.50 -24.22
N PRO A 350 24.47 -4.39 -24.42
CA PRO A 350 24.29 -5.11 -25.68
C PRO A 350 24.09 -4.13 -26.83
N ARG A 351 24.94 -4.23 -27.86
CA ARG A 351 24.95 -3.27 -28.96
C ARG A 351 25.37 -3.88 -30.29
N VAL A 352 24.82 -3.35 -31.36
CA VAL A 352 25.34 -3.50 -32.71
C VAL A 352 26.42 -2.43 -32.86
N ASN A 353 27.68 -2.85 -32.85
CA ASN A 353 28.80 -1.97 -33.10
C ASN A 353 29.04 -1.89 -34.61
N VAL A 354 28.98 -0.70 -35.18
CA VAL A 354 29.46 -0.42 -36.53
C VAL A 354 30.87 0.18 -36.37
N ALA A 355 31.87 -0.59 -36.74
CA ALA A 355 33.28 -0.28 -36.53
C ALA A 355 33.84 0.71 -37.54
N SER A 356 33.27 0.77 -38.76
CA SER A 356 33.77 1.63 -39.83
C SER A 356 32.65 2.18 -40.72
N GLY A 357 32.96 3.27 -41.44
CA GLY A 357 32.03 3.94 -42.37
C GLY A 357 31.29 5.14 -41.76
N PRO A 358 30.47 5.85 -42.55
CA PRO A 358 29.72 7.03 -42.10
C PRO A 358 28.70 6.76 -40.97
N ALA A 359 28.32 5.50 -40.76
CA ALA A 359 27.46 5.06 -39.67
C ALA A 359 28.25 4.45 -38.49
N ALA A 360 29.57 4.67 -38.39
CA ALA A 360 30.36 4.17 -37.28
C ALA A 360 29.81 4.65 -35.93
N GLY A 361 29.55 3.70 -35.02
CA GLY A 361 28.85 3.97 -33.78
C GLY A 361 28.37 2.70 -33.09
N ASP A 362 27.84 2.88 -31.88
CA ASP A 362 27.24 1.82 -31.06
C ASP A 362 25.72 2.01 -31.01
N TYR A 363 24.98 1.01 -31.46
CA TYR A 363 23.52 1.04 -31.52
C TYR A 363 22.94 0.01 -30.55
N ALA A 364 22.15 0.45 -29.57
CA ALA A 364 21.57 -0.44 -28.57
C ALA A 364 20.64 -1.47 -29.21
N TYR A 365 20.63 -2.72 -28.71
CA TYR A 365 19.71 -3.74 -29.20
C TYR A 365 18.93 -4.45 -28.08
N ALA A 366 17.77 -5.00 -28.42
CA ALA A 366 17.07 -6.00 -27.64
C ALA A 366 17.25 -7.41 -28.27
N ALA A 367 17.67 -8.39 -27.49
CA ALA A 367 17.89 -9.75 -27.98
C ALA A 367 16.56 -10.46 -28.26
N ALA A 368 16.51 -11.31 -29.28
CA ALA A 368 15.36 -12.17 -29.52
C ALA A 368 15.17 -13.17 -28.36
N SER A 369 13.91 -13.51 -28.05
CA SER A 369 13.58 -14.55 -27.06
C SER A 369 13.77 -15.96 -27.60
N TYR A 370 14.24 -16.11 -28.85
CA TYR A 370 14.39 -17.36 -29.57
C TYR A 370 15.76 -17.41 -30.26
N GLY A 371 16.19 -18.62 -30.59
CA GLY A 371 17.52 -18.85 -31.16
C GLY A 371 18.64 -18.72 -30.10
N PRO A 372 19.90 -18.83 -30.51
CA PRO A 372 21.02 -18.71 -29.60
C PRO A 372 21.26 -17.27 -29.15
N SER A 373 21.79 -17.10 -27.94
CA SER A 373 22.23 -15.81 -27.43
C SER A 373 23.49 -15.33 -28.16
N VAL A 374 23.71 -14.00 -28.14
CA VAL A 374 24.96 -13.41 -28.65
C VAL A 374 26.13 -13.88 -27.77
N PRO A 375 27.17 -14.54 -28.34
CA PRO A 375 28.30 -15.04 -27.56
C PRO A 375 29.06 -13.91 -26.87
N ALA A 376 29.68 -14.20 -25.71
CA ALA A 376 30.50 -13.25 -24.94
C ALA A 376 31.58 -12.53 -25.78
N SER A 377 32.11 -13.21 -26.79
CA SER A 377 33.11 -12.66 -27.72
C SER A 377 32.55 -11.66 -28.72
N GLY A 378 31.22 -11.58 -28.89
CA GLY A 378 30.55 -10.95 -30.03
C GLY A 378 30.46 -11.87 -31.24
N VAL A 379 29.58 -11.51 -32.18
CA VAL A 379 29.30 -12.24 -33.42
C VAL A 379 29.16 -11.28 -34.60
N PRO A 380 29.79 -11.55 -35.76
CA PRO A 380 30.82 -12.58 -35.98
C PRO A 380 32.09 -12.31 -35.15
N ALA A 381 33.07 -13.23 -35.16
CA ALA A 381 34.28 -13.13 -34.33
C ALA A 381 35.21 -11.95 -34.70
N ALA A 382 35.09 -11.42 -35.92
CA ALA A 382 35.73 -10.21 -36.42
C ALA A 382 34.69 -9.32 -37.12
N ASP A 383 35.02 -8.07 -37.41
CA ASP A 383 34.11 -7.15 -38.11
C ASP A 383 33.69 -7.72 -39.47
N ALA A 384 32.37 -7.78 -39.71
CA ALA A 384 31.80 -8.23 -40.97
C ALA A 384 30.93 -7.13 -41.60
N ALA A 385 30.71 -7.23 -42.91
CA ALA A 385 29.83 -6.32 -43.62
C ALA A 385 28.38 -6.45 -43.13
N PHE A 386 27.66 -5.33 -43.12
CA PHE A 386 26.21 -5.34 -43.03
C PHE A 386 25.61 -5.51 -44.43
N ALA A 387 24.57 -6.33 -44.57
CA ALA A 387 23.92 -6.59 -45.84
C ALA A 387 22.40 -6.65 -45.70
N ASP A 388 21.69 -6.11 -46.68
CA ASP A 388 20.23 -6.05 -46.66
C ASP A 388 19.60 -7.38 -47.06
N ALA A 389 18.40 -7.61 -46.52
CA ALA A 389 17.52 -8.71 -46.84
C ALA A 389 16.85 -8.61 -48.22
N ARG A 390 17.62 -8.38 -49.30
CA ARG A 390 17.08 -8.22 -50.66
C ARG A 390 16.38 -9.47 -51.17
N GLY A 391 15.10 -9.63 -50.84
CA GLY A 391 14.25 -10.76 -51.24
C GLY A 391 13.94 -10.78 -52.73
N THR A 392 13.55 -11.95 -53.25
CA THR A 392 13.04 -12.11 -54.64
C THR A 392 11.53 -12.31 -54.62
N GLY A 393 10.74 -11.47 -55.31
CA GLY A 393 9.30 -11.71 -55.56
C GLY A 393 8.31 -10.81 -54.81
N GLU A 394 7.20 -11.40 -54.34
CA GLU A 394 5.93 -10.78 -53.90
C GLU A 394 5.99 -9.97 -52.58
N PHE A 395 7.11 -10.01 -51.85
CA PHE A 395 7.29 -9.34 -50.55
C PHE A 395 8.18 -8.07 -50.67
N PRO A 396 8.02 -7.08 -49.78
CA PRO A 396 8.94 -5.94 -49.68
C PRO A 396 10.40 -6.40 -49.61
N ALA A 397 11.25 -5.78 -50.42
CA ALA A 397 12.61 -6.24 -50.66
C ALA A 397 13.55 -6.17 -49.43
N THR A 398 13.11 -5.73 -48.25
CA THR A 398 13.97 -5.63 -47.05
C THR A 398 13.38 -6.31 -45.83
N ASP A 399 12.19 -6.91 -45.93
CA ASP A 399 11.51 -7.48 -44.76
C ASP A 399 11.92 -8.93 -44.45
N GLY A 400 12.68 -9.60 -45.33
CA GLY A 400 13.16 -10.96 -45.09
C GLY A 400 12.06 -12.03 -44.98
N CYS A 401 10.83 -11.75 -45.40
CA CYS A 401 9.73 -12.71 -45.36
C CYS A 401 9.82 -13.75 -46.47
N GLY A 402 10.48 -13.44 -47.59
CA GLY A 402 10.81 -14.37 -48.66
C GLY A 402 12.28 -14.82 -48.64
N PRO A 403 12.65 -15.80 -49.49
CA PRO A 403 14.04 -16.16 -49.71
C PRO A 403 14.86 -14.98 -50.25
N TYR A 404 16.14 -14.94 -49.90
CA TYR A 404 17.04 -13.85 -50.28
C TYR A 404 17.54 -14.04 -51.73
N SER A 405 17.83 -12.93 -52.41
CA SER A 405 18.41 -12.96 -53.75
C SER A 405 19.78 -13.66 -53.76
N PRO A 406 20.10 -14.42 -54.83
CA PRO A 406 21.44 -14.97 -55.00
C PRO A 406 22.51 -13.87 -54.90
N GLY A 407 23.53 -14.08 -54.04
CA GLY A 407 24.62 -13.13 -53.84
C GLY A 407 24.64 -12.40 -52.48
N PHE A 408 23.82 -12.81 -51.50
CA PHE A 408 24.01 -12.35 -50.12
C PHE A 408 25.44 -12.72 -49.63
N PRO A 409 26.21 -11.78 -49.04
CA PRO A 409 27.58 -12.08 -48.64
C PRO A 409 27.61 -13.05 -47.46
N SER A 410 28.23 -14.22 -47.66
CA SER A 410 28.39 -15.20 -46.59
C SER A 410 29.17 -14.62 -45.41
N GLY A 411 28.67 -14.83 -44.19
CA GLY A 411 29.24 -14.30 -42.95
C GLY A 411 28.81 -12.87 -42.61
N ALA A 412 28.06 -12.19 -43.46
CA ALA A 412 27.55 -10.84 -43.19
C ALA A 412 26.48 -10.81 -42.08
N ILE A 413 26.27 -9.63 -41.53
CA ILE A 413 25.17 -9.34 -40.60
C ILE A 413 23.96 -8.90 -41.44
N ALA A 414 22.87 -9.65 -41.37
CA ALA A 414 21.66 -9.33 -42.12
C ALA A 414 20.89 -8.19 -41.44
N LEU A 415 20.67 -7.08 -42.14
CA LEU A 415 19.80 -5.98 -41.71
C LEU A 415 18.40 -6.17 -42.32
N VAL A 416 17.40 -6.42 -41.48
CA VAL A 416 16.06 -6.85 -41.89
C VAL A 416 14.99 -5.94 -41.30
N ASP A 417 14.03 -5.48 -42.08
CA ASP A 417 12.93 -4.68 -41.55
C ASP A 417 11.87 -5.56 -40.86
N ARG A 418 11.34 -5.05 -39.75
CA ARG A 418 10.12 -5.60 -39.16
C ARG A 418 8.98 -5.49 -40.19
N GLY A 419 8.31 -6.61 -40.45
CA GLY A 419 7.27 -6.74 -41.47
C GLY A 419 6.22 -7.77 -41.06
N ASN A 420 5.46 -8.29 -42.02
CA ASN A 420 4.22 -9.04 -41.73
C ASN A 420 4.40 -10.52 -41.37
N CYS A 421 5.59 -11.09 -41.57
CA CYS A 421 5.90 -12.47 -41.17
C CYS A 421 6.57 -12.54 -39.80
N ASN A 422 6.53 -13.73 -39.19
CA ASN A 422 7.18 -14.02 -37.91
C ASN A 422 8.69 -13.71 -37.95
N PHE A 423 9.23 -13.21 -36.83
CA PHE A 423 10.66 -12.89 -36.72
C PHE A 423 11.56 -14.12 -36.88
N SER A 424 11.10 -15.29 -36.42
CA SER A 424 11.78 -16.59 -36.60
C SER A 424 11.97 -16.94 -38.08
N VAL A 425 10.98 -16.67 -38.92
CA VAL A 425 11.03 -16.90 -40.37
C VAL A 425 12.08 -16.00 -41.04
N LYS A 426 12.12 -14.72 -40.66
CA LYS A 426 13.15 -13.77 -41.13
C LYS A 426 14.55 -14.27 -40.79
N THR A 427 14.69 -14.83 -39.58
CA THR A 427 15.95 -15.33 -39.04
C THR A 427 16.46 -16.51 -39.84
N ILE A 428 15.61 -17.53 -40.05
CA ILE A 428 16.03 -18.72 -40.78
C ILE A 428 16.31 -18.43 -42.26
N HIS A 429 15.59 -17.50 -42.88
CA HIS A 429 15.87 -17.07 -44.25
C HIS A 429 17.22 -16.37 -44.38
N ALA A 430 17.53 -15.44 -43.47
CA ALA A 430 18.83 -14.78 -43.41
C ALA A 430 19.96 -15.78 -43.17
N GLN A 431 19.76 -16.72 -42.24
CA GLN A 431 20.72 -17.78 -41.95
C GLN A 431 20.98 -18.66 -43.18
N ASN A 432 19.93 -19.08 -43.87
CA ASN A 432 20.04 -19.90 -45.07
C ASN A 432 20.72 -19.15 -46.22
N ALA A 433 20.64 -17.81 -46.24
CA ALA A 433 21.39 -16.95 -47.14
C ALA A 433 22.87 -16.79 -46.75
N GLY A 434 23.27 -17.29 -45.59
CA GLY A 434 24.64 -17.28 -45.08
C GLY A 434 24.94 -16.20 -44.05
N ALA A 435 23.94 -15.56 -43.45
CA ALA A 435 24.15 -14.57 -42.39
C ALA A 435 24.79 -15.19 -41.14
N SER A 436 25.63 -14.42 -40.46
CA SER A 436 26.24 -14.81 -39.17
C SER A 436 25.45 -14.30 -37.95
N ALA A 437 24.65 -13.26 -38.15
CA ALA A 437 23.71 -12.70 -37.19
C ALA A 437 22.61 -11.93 -37.93
N VAL A 438 21.48 -11.70 -37.26
CA VAL A 438 20.33 -10.97 -37.82
C VAL A 438 20.01 -9.77 -36.95
N VAL A 439 19.96 -8.59 -37.56
CA VAL A 439 19.58 -7.32 -36.94
C VAL A 439 18.25 -6.88 -37.53
N ILE A 440 17.20 -6.93 -36.73
CA ILE A 440 15.86 -6.49 -37.10
C ILE A 440 15.72 -5.00 -36.81
N VAL A 441 15.30 -4.22 -37.79
CA VAL A 441 14.98 -2.80 -37.63
C VAL A 441 13.52 -2.67 -37.22
N ASN A 442 13.26 -2.07 -36.05
CA ASN A 442 11.90 -1.83 -35.61
C ASN A 442 11.19 -0.82 -36.55
N ASN A 443 9.88 -0.96 -36.71
CA ASN A 443 9.06 -0.05 -37.51
C ASN A 443 8.26 0.96 -36.66
N VAL A 444 8.43 0.91 -35.34
CA VAL A 444 7.87 1.85 -34.36
C VAL A 444 9.01 2.67 -33.77
N ALA A 445 8.81 3.99 -33.65
CA ALA A 445 9.77 4.89 -33.02
C ALA A 445 9.92 4.58 -31.51
N GLY A 446 11.11 4.80 -30.96
CA GLY A 446 11.44 4.51 -29.56
C GLY A 446 12.47 3.39 -29.40
N ALA A 447 12.67 2.96 -28.15
CA ALA A 447 13.65 1.94 -27.80
C ALA A 447 13.33 0.58 -28.47
N PRO A 448 14.34 -0.23 -28.82
CA PRO A 448 14.12 -1.56 -29.39
C PRO A 448 13.44 -2.50 -28.40
N THR A 449 12.54 -3.35 -28.90
CA THR A 449 11.87 -4.39 -28.12
C THR A 449 12.36 -5.78 -28.53
N ALA A 450 12.38 -6.75 -27.62
CA ALA A 450 12.82 -8.11 -27.93
C ALA A 450 11.92 -8.78 -28.99
N PRO A 451 12.46 -9.29 -30.12
CA PRO A 451 11.71 -10.14 -31.03
C PRO A 451 11.19 -11.40 -30.30
N GLY A 452 9.87 -11.54 -30.20
CA GLY A 452 9.21 -12.69 -29.56
C GLY A 452 8.91 -13.82 -30.56
N GLY A 453 8.81 -15.06 -30.06
CA GLY A 453 8.36 -16.22 -30.84
C GLY A 453 9.09 -17.50 -30.50
N THR A 454 8.82 -18.56 -31.27
CA THR A 454 9.54 -19.84 -31.23
C THR A 454 10.52 -19.90 -32.40
N ALA A 455 11.74 -20.39 -32.16
CA ALA A 455 12.72 -20.53 -33.24
C ALA A 455 12.27 -21.55 -34.29
N GLU A 456 12.50 -21.26 -35.57
CA GLU A 456 12.34 -22.28 -36.62
C GLU A 456 13.37 -23.41 -36.42
N PRO A 457 13.01 -24.67 -36.71
CA PRO A 457 13.95 -25.79 -36.62
C PRO A 457 15.26 -25.52 -37.36
N GLY A 458 16.40 -25.69 -36.68
CA GLY A 458 17.72 -25.46 -37.26
C GLY A 458 18.25 -24.02 -37.17
N THR A 459 17.55 -23.10 -36.48
CA THR A 459 18.09 -21.76 -36.20
C THR A 459 19.33 -21.83 -35.29
N THR A 460 20.47 -21.34 -35.78
CA THR A 460 21.79 -21.32 -35.12
C THR A 460 22.44 -19.93 -35.09
N VAL A 461 21.84 -18.92 -35.70
CA VAL A 461 22.35 -17.54 -35.67
C VAL A 461 21.59 -16.68 -34.65
N PRO A 462 22.28 -15.82 -33.90
CA PRO A 462 21.62 -14.92 -32.96
C PRO A 462 20.86 -13.81 -33.69
N THR A 463 19.73 -13.42 -33.12
CA THR A 463 18.87 -12.35 -33.66
C THR A 463 18.66 -11.26 -32.62
N VAL A 464 18.74 -10.01 -33.07
CA VAL A 464 18.57 -8.82 -32.22
C VAL A 464 17.69 -7.79 -32.93
N MET A 465 17.12 -6.84 -32.19
CA MET A 465 16.37 -5.72 -32.74
C MET A 465 17.00 -4.38 -32.35
N ILE A 466 17.07 -3.43 -33.28
CA ILE A 466 17.50 -2.04 -33.05
C ILE A 466 16.34 -1.06 -33.31
N ALA A 467 16.48 0.18 -32.83
CA ALA A 467 15.49 1.23 -33.04
C ALA A 467 15.35 1.60 -34.53
N GLN A 468 14.20 2.18 -34.89
CA GLN A 468 13.91 2.59 -36.27
C GLN A 468 14.93 3.60 -36.81
N ALA A 469 15.26 4.63 -36.02
CA ALA A 469 16.20 5.68 -36.40
C ALA A 469 17.63 5.14 -36.60
N ASP A 470 18.05 4.21 -35.73
CA ASP A 470 19.36 3.55 -35.81
C ASP A 470 19.46 2.70 -37.08
N GLY A 471 18.44 1.90 -37.37
CA GLY A 471 18.38 1.11 -38.59
C GLY A 471 18.40 1.95 -39.86
N ALA A 472 17.72 3.10 -39.87
CA ALA A 472 17.80 4.07 -40.98
C ALA A 472 19.21 4.61 -41.19
N THR A 473 19.93 4.90 -40.09
CA THR A 473 21.31 5.39 -40.12
C THR A 473 22.27 4.35 -40.70
N ILE A 474 22.22 3.11 -40.22
CA ILE A 474 23.07 2.01 -40.73
C ILE A 474 22.74 1.73 -42.21
N ARG A 475 21.45 1.72 -42.58
CA ARG A 475 21.00 1.49 -43.95
C ARG A 475 21.50 2.56 -44.93
N GLY A 476 21.55 3.82 -44.51
CA GLY A 476 22.07 4.94 -45.31
C GLY A 476 23.55 4.81 -45.68
N ALA A 477 24.33 4.05 -44.92
CA ALA A 477 25.77 3.84 -45.11
C ALA A 477 26.16 2.36 -45.28
N LEU A 478 25.20 1.50 -45.64
CA LEU A 478 25.31 0.04 -45.52
C LEU A 478 26.55 -0.54 -46.24
N ALA A 479 26.79 -0.12 -47.49
CA ALA A 479 27.89 -0.64 -48.31
C ALA A 479 29.30 -0.30 -47.79
N ALA A 480 29.41 0.70 -46.91
CA ALA A 480 30.67 1.12 -46.29
C ALA A 480 30.77 0.72 -44.81
N SER A 481 29.77 0.00 -44.28
CA SER A 481 29.68 -0.33 -42.86
C SER A 481 30.13 -1.76 -42.59
N THR A 482 31.12 -1.91 -41.70
CA THR A 482 31.50 -3.20 -41.11
C THR A 482 31.34 -3.14 -39.61
N GLY A 483 31.07 -4.27 -38.96
CA GLY A 483 30.87 -4.30 -37.53
C GLY A 483 30.48 -5.66 -36.98
N ARG A 484 29.96 -5.66 -35.75
CA ARG A 484 29.70 -6.85 -34.94
C ARG A 484 28.50 -6.61 -34.04
N VAL A 485 27.79 -7.69 -33.70
CA VAL A 485 26.82 -7.70 -32.60
C VAL A 485 27.55 -8.12 -31.33
N LEU A 486 27.59 -7.23 -30.34
CA LEU A 486 28.31 -7.43 -29.09
C LEU A 486 27.33 -7.61 -27.93
N PRO A 487 27.53 -8.62 -27.07
CA PRO A 487 26.69 -8.77 -25.88
C PRO A 487 26.98 -7.65 -24.89
N GLY A 488 26.06 -7.42 -23.96
CA GLY A 488 26.36 -6.61 -22.78
C GLY A 488 27.39 -7.34 -21.91
N ALA A 489 28.36 -6.60 -21.37
CA ALA A 489 29.23 -7.14 -20.34
C ALA A 489 28.39 -7.48 -19.09
N ALA A 490 28.73 -8.56 -18.40
CA ALA A 490 28.12 -8.85 -17.10
C ALA A 490 28.40 -7.68 -16.14
N VAL A 491 27.34 -7.06 -15.63
CA VAL A 491 27.48 -5.88 -14.77
C VAL A 491 27.63 -6.32 -13.32
N ASN A 492 28.80 -6.06 -12.74
CA ASN A 492 29.01 -6.22 -11.31
C ASN A 492 28.43 -5.02 -10.57
N ASN A 493 27.33 -5.22 -9.83
CA ASN A 493 26.69 -4.15 -9.04
C ASN A 493 27.66 -3.46 -8.06
N ASN A 494 28.64 -4.20 -7.53
CA ASN A 494 29.64 -3.67 -6.61
C ASN A 494 30.73 -2.84 -7.31
N ALA A 495 30.76 -2.83 -8.65
CA ALA A 495 31.61 -1.99 -9.48
C ALA A 495 30.85 -0.78 -10.08
N ARG A 496 29.56 -0.63 -9.80
CA ARG A 496 28.75 0.49 -10.30
C ARG A 496 29.00 1.76 -9.50
N VAL A 497 29.12 2.87 -10.21
CA VAL A 497 29.09 4.23 -9.65
C VAL A 497 27.88 4.95 -10.24
N GLY A 498 26.96 5.36 -9.37
CA GLY A 498 25.88 6.26 -9.74
C GLY A 498 26.38 7.70 -9.72
N VAL A 499 25.92 8.50 -10.67
CA VAL A 499 26.25 9.92 -10.78
C VAL A 499 24.97 10.69 -10.98
N GLU A 500 24.84 11.80 -10.27
CA GLU A 500 23.70 12.70 -10.29
C GLU A 500 24.20 14.13 -10.49
N SER A 501 23.53 14.93 -11.32
CA SER A 501 23.85 16.33 -11.51
C SER A 501 23.46 17.17 -10.29
N ARG A 502 24.14 18.30 -10.09
CA ARG A 502 23.74 19.30 -9.08
C ARG A 502 22.54 20.13 -9.54
N ALA A 503 22.45 20.41 -10.84
CA ALA A 503 21.31 21.06 -11.46
C ALA A 503 20.20 20.04 -11.77
N TYR A 504 18.94 20.49 -11.87
CA TYR A 504 17.87 19.65 -12.42
C TYR A 504 18.11 19.39 -13.92
N GLY A 505 17.52 18.33 -14.49
CA GLY A 505 17.76 17.96 -15.89
C GLY A 505 17.48 19.10 -16.88
N HIS A 506 16.32 19.75 -16.75
CA HIS A 506 15.93 20.92 -17.54
C HIS A 506 16.74 22.21 -17.25
N GLU A 507 17.52 22.25 -16.17
CA GLU A 507 18.38 23.37 -15.79
C GLU A 507 19.84 23.16 -16.24
N GLY A 508 20.05 22.30 -17.23
CA GLY A 508 21.37 21.96 -17.78
C GLY A 508 21.99 20.69 -17.22
N GLY A 509 21.31 19.98 -16.30
CA GLY A 509 21.76 18.65 -15.85
C GLY A 509 21.84 17.64 -16.99
N ASN A 510 20.91 17.71 -17.94
CA ASN A 510 20.86 16.83 -19.12
C ASN A 510 21.96 17.12 -20.15
N ASP A 511 22.65 18.27 -20.04
CA ASP A 511 23.76 18.64 -20.93
C ASP A 511 25.09 17.96 -20.53
N LEU A 512 25.15 17.41 -19.31
CA LEU A 512 26.35 16.79 -18.77
C LEU A 512 26.61 15.42 -19.38
N THR A 513 27.89 15.11 -19.61
CA THR A 513 28.33 13.78 -20.06
C THR A 513 29.47 13.25 -19.19
N ILE A 514 29.51 11.94 -18.97
CA ILE A 514 30.55 11.28 -18.17
C ILE A 514 31.07 9.99 -18.80
N ARG A 515 32.35 9.67 -18.59
CA ARG A 515 32.91 8.34 -18.92
C ARG A 515 34.07 7.94 -18.02
N ALA A 516 34.27 6.63 -17.84
CA ALA A 516 35.50 6.05 -17.34
C ALA A 516 36.34 5.46 -18.48
N VAL A 517 37.64 5.76 -18.53
CA VAL A 517 38.56 5.31 -19.59
C VAL A 517 39.70 4.48 -19.01
N ASP A 518 40.15 3.49 -19.77
CA ASP A 518 41.42 2.81 -19.52
C ASP A 518 42.56 3.69 -20.05
N PRO A 519 43.55 4.07 -19.22
CA PRO A 519 44.68 4.89 -19.67
C PRO A 519 45.63 4.14 -20.62
N GLY A 520 45.54 2.81 -20.73
CA GLY A 520 46.35 2.01 -21.66
C GLY A 520 47.84 1.92 -21.33
N ALA A 521 48.26 2.40 -20.16
CA ALA A 521 49.64 2.36 -19.68
C ALA A 521 49.73 1.80 -18.24
N PRO A 522 50.75 1.00 -17.89
CA PRO A 522 50.99 0.56 -16.51
C PRO A 522 51.28 1.69 -15.53
N ASN A 523 51.00 1.48 -14.24
CA ASN A 523 51.20 2.44 -13.15
C ASN A 523 50.51 3.79 -13.36
N SER A 524 49.39 3.83 -14.09
CA SER A 524 48.63 5.05 -14.29
C SER A 524 47.83 5.39 -13.02
N PRO A 525 47.82 6.64 -12.55
CA PRO A 525 47.01 7.05 -11.40
C PRO A 525 45.53 7.22 -11.77
N LEU A 526 44.64 7.13 -10.77
CA LEU A 526 43.24 7.53 -10.92
C LEU A 526 43.16 9.04 -11.10
N THR A 527 42.51 9.51 -12.16
CA THR A 527 42.37 10.93 -12.48
C THR A 527 40.92 11.27 -12.79
N VAL A 528 40.54 12.52 -12.53
CA VAL A 528 39.27 13.12 -12.96
C VAL A 528 39.62 14.39 -13.71
N THR A 529 39.03 14.58 -14.89
CA THR A 529 39.20 15.78 -15.70
C THR A 529 37.84 16.32 -16.10
N VAL A 530 37.71 17.65 -16.14
CA VAL A 530 36.47 18.33 -16.53
C VAL A 530 36.78 19.27 -17.68
N SER A 531 36.05 19.13 -18.79
CA SER A 531 36.19 19.94 -19.99
C SER A 531 34.80 20.39 -20.47
N GLY A 532 34.42 21.62 -20.12
CA GLY A 532 33.03 22.08 -20.29
C GLY A 532 32.08 21.16 -19.52
N ASP A 533 31.07 20.64 -20.22
CA ASP A 533 30.04 19.75 -19.67
C ASP A 533 30.46 18.26 -19.69
N HIS A 534 31.73 17.96 -19.96
CA HIS A 534 32.24 16.60 -19.96
C HIS A 534 33.13 16.30 -18.76
N ILE A 535 32.85 15.18 -18.10
CA ILE A 535 33.66 14.61 -17.02
C ILE A 535 34.29 13.29 -17.51
N GLU A 536 35.61 13.19 -17.44
CA GLU A 536 36.34 11.96 -17.78
C GLU A 536 37.14 11.45 -16.58
N ILE A 537 36.95 10.16 -16.27
CA ILE A 537 37.65 9.44 -15.21
C ILE A 537 38.71 8.53 -15.84
N GLY A 538 39.99 8.86 -15.70
CA GLY A 538 41.07 7.97 -16.06
C GLY A 538 41.30 6.93 -14.95
N LEU A 539 41.00 5.66 -15.22
CA LEU A 539 41.11 4.58 -14.22
C LEU A 539 42.58 4.27 -13.88
N ALA A 540 42.87 3.94 -12.63
CA ALA A 540 44.22 3.54 -12.23
C ALA A 540 44.58 2.14 -12.72
N THR A 541 45.87 1.93 -13.00
CA THR A 541 46.45 0.62 -13.35
C THR A 541 47.64 0.29 -12.46
N ASN A 542 47.83 -0.99 -12.17
CA ASN A 542 48.99 -1.48 -11.43
C ASN A 542 50.24 -1.59 -12.33
N ALA A 543 51.35 -2.11 -11.79
CA ALA A 543 52.59 -2.30 -12.52
C ALA A 543 52.50 -3.25 -13.73
N ALA A 544 51.50 -4.13 -13.76
CA ALA A 544 51.23 -5.03 -14.89
C ALA A 544 50.29 -4.40 -15.93
N GLY A 545 49.80 -3.18 -15.72
CA GLY A 545 48.78 -2.55 -16.57
C GLY A 545 47.35 -2.99 -16.27
N THR A 546 47.13 -3.79 -15.23
CA THR A 546 45.78 -4.22 -14.84
C THR A 546 45.07 -3.10 -14.07
N ARG A 547 43.84 -2.76 -14.49
CA ARG A 547 42.99 -1.78 -13.81
C ARG A 547 42.71 -2.20 -12.36
N ASN A 548 42.76 -1.24 -11.44
CA ASN A 548 42.52 -1.50 -10.01
C ASN A 548 41.69 -0.42 -9.29
N SER A 549 41.13 0.57 -9.99
CA SER A 549 40.20 1.53 -9.40
C SER A 549 38.86 0.88 -9.05
N THR A 550 38.53 0.86 -7.76
CA THR A 550 37.24 0.40 -7.24
C THR A 550 36.16 1.47 -7.36
N ALA A 551 34.88 1.08 -7.36
CA ALA A 551 33.76 2.02 -7.44
C ALA A 551 33.77 3.06 -6.31
N VAL A 552 34.14 2.64 -5.10
CA VAL A 552 34.28 3.51 -3.92
C VAL A 552 35.36 4.58 -4.13
N GLN A 553 36.50 4.21 -4.75
CA GLN A 553 37.59 5.13 -5.08
C GLN A 553 37.22 6.08 -6.22
N VAL A 554 36.54 5.60 -7.27
CA VAL A 554 36.08 6.45 -8.37
C VAL A 554 35.08 7.48 -7.86
N ARG A 555 34.11 7.05 -7.05
CA ARG A 555 33.14 7.95 -6.41
C ARG A 555 33.83 9.01 -5.55
N ASP A 556 34.80 8.63 -4.71
CA ASP A 556 35.56 9.60 -3.90
C ASP A 556 36.33 10.59 -4.75
N ALA A 557 36.98 10.13 -5.82
CA ALA A 557 37.73 10.99 -6.73
C ALA A 557 36.83 12.02 -7.43
N ILE A 558 35.63 11.62 -7.89
CA ILE A 558 34.65 12.55 -8.48
C ILE A 558 34.22 13.59 -7.44
N ASN A 559 33.84 13.14 -6.24
CA ASN A 559 33.30 14.02 -5.19
C ASN A 559 34.37 14.96 -4.58
N ALA A 560 35.65 14.58 -4.62
CA ALA A 560 36.76 15.41 -4.13
C ALA A 560 37.31 16.39 -5.19
N HIS A 561 37.00 16.19 -6.47
CA HIS A 561 37.55 17.02 -7.54
C HIS A 561 36.84 18.40 -7.60
N PRO A 562 37.56 19.54 -7.49
CA PRO A 562 36.96 20.87 -7.29
C PRO A 562 35.93 21.30 -8.34
N GLN A 563 36.12 20.94 -9.61
CA GLN A 563 35.18 21.26 -10.69
C GLN A 563 34.05 20.21 -10.80
N ALA A 564 34.39 18.92 -10.84
CA ALA A 564 33.39 17.86 -10.96
C ALA A 564 32.36 17.89 -9.82
N SER A 565 32.77 18.13 -8.58
CA SER A 565 31.87 18.17 -7.42
C SER A 565 30.85 19.32 -7.45
N GLN A 566 31.11 20.36 -8.25
CA GLN A 566 30.18 21.47 -8.51
C GLN A 566 29.14 21.10 -9.58
N LEU A 567 29.45 20.16 -10.47
CA LEU A 567 28.56 19.72 -11.54
C LEU A 567 27.76 18.48 -11.16
N VAL A 568 28.38 17.53 -10.45
CA VAL A 568 27.79 16.24 -10.12
C VAL A 568 28.10 15.82 -8.67
N TRP A 569 27.30 14.88 -8.18
CA TRP A 569 27.54 14.08 -7.01
C TRP A 569 27.55 12.59 -7.41
N ALA A 570 28.61 11.87 -7.02
CA ALA A 570 28.73 10.44 -7.23
C ALA A 570 28.36 9.66 -5.97
N TYR A 571 27.71 8.51 -6.14
CA TYR A 571 27.25 7.64 -5.06
C TYR A 571 27.46 6.16 -5.39
N ARG A 572 27.52 5.32 -4.34
CA ARG A 572 27.57 3.86 -4.48
C ARG A 572 26.19 3.33 -4.87
N TYR A 573 26.16 2.38 -5.80
CA TYR A 573 24.92 1.76 -6.25
C TYR A 573 24.27 0.93 -5.14
N ARG A 574 23.01 1.23 -4.78
CA ARG A 574 22.29 0.58 -3.69
C ARG A 574 23.12 0.52 -2.39
N ASN A 575 23.00 -0.58 -1.65
CA ASN A 575 23.73 -0.87 -0.43
C ASN A 575 25.11 -1.52 -0.67
N GLN A 576 25.66 -1.42 -1.89
CA GLN A 576 26.93 -2.08 -2.22
C GLN A 576 28.12 -1.40 -1.52
N ALA A 577 29.14 -2.20 -1.17
CA ALA A 577 30.35 -1.69 -0.54
C ALA A 577 31.18 -0.80 -1.51
N GLY A 578 31.04 -1.03 -2.81
CA GLY A 578 31.79 -0.34 -3.87
C GLY A 578 33.20 -0.90 -4.09
N THR A 579 33.47 -2.13 -3.68
CA THR A 579 34.81 -2.74 -3.78
C THR A 579 35.11 -3.38 -5.14
N GLY A 580 34.12 -3.43 -6.06
CA GLY A 580 34.32 -3.92 -7.41
C GLY A 580 35.12 -2.93 -8.27
N VAL A 581 36.00 -3.46 -9.12
CA VAL A 581 36.82 -2.66 -10.05
C VAL A 581 35.95 -2.13 -11.19
N VAL A 582 35.95 -0.81 -11.40
CA VAL A 582 35.18 -0.13 -12.44
C VAL A 582 35.71 -0.50 -13.81
N ALA A 583 34.81 -0.87 -14.72
CA ALA A 583 35.14 -1.11 -16.12
C ALA A 583 35.13 0.22 -16.91
N PRO A 584 35.90 0.33 -18.01
CA PRO A 584 35.74 1.44 -18.93
C PRO A 584 34.29 1.54 -19.43
N THR A 585 33.78 2.75 -19.52
CA THR A 585 32.39 3.03 -19.93
C THR A 585 32.40 3.86 -21.21
N PRO A 586 31.34 3.78 -22.04
CA PRO A 586 31.16 4.76 -23.10
C PRO A 586 30.97 6.16 -22.50
N ARG A 587 30.99 7.19 -23.36
CA ARG A 587 30.48 8.52 -23.00
C ARG A 587 28.98 8.42 -22.82
N ILE A 588 28.52 8.69 -21.60
CA ILE A 588 27.12 8.60 -21.18
C ILE A 588 26.63 10.03 -20.96
N ALA A 589 25.50 10.40 -21.59
CA ALA A 589 24.76 11.61 -21.22
C ALA A 589 23.98 11.34 -19.93
N LEU A 590 24.00 12.31 -19.01
CA LEU A 590 23.11 12.27 -17.85
C LEU A 590 21.68 12.59 -18.32
N SER A 591 20.69 11.97 -17.69
CA SER A 591 19.28 12.23 -17.98
C SER A 591 18.44 12.24 -16.71
N ASP A 592 17.49 13.16 -16.61
CA ASP A 592 16.44 13.16 -15.58
C ASP A 592 15.35 12.11 -15.86
N TYR A 593 15.37 11.50 -17.05
CA TYR A 593 14.44 10.49 -17.54
C TYR A 593 12.97 10.94 -17.50
N LEU A 594 12.72 12.23 -17.73
CA LEU A 594 11.37 12.78 -17.77
C LEU A 594 10.95 13.10 -19.20
N ALA A 595 9.74 12.70 -19.58
CA ALA A 595 9.27 12.68 -20.96
C ALA A 595 8.07 13.59 -21.26
N ALA A 596 7.49 14.28 -20.26
CA ALA A 596 6.37 15.18 -20.52
C ALA A 596 6.73 16.31 -21.51
N PRO A 597 5.76 16.80 -22.29
CA PRO A 597 5.95 17.90 -23.23
C PRO A 597 6.29 19.22 -22.52
N ASP A 598 6.85 20.18 -23.26
CA ASP A 598 7.25 21.51 -22.76
C ASP A 598 6.11 22.31 -22.12
N SER A 599 4.85 21.99 -22.43
CA SER A 599 3.68 22.60 -21.80
C SER A 599 3.51 22.22 -20.33
N VAL A 600 4.13 21.13 -19.88
CA VAL A 600 4.12 20.69 -18.48
C VAL A 600 5.32 21.31 -17.77
N SER A 601 5.04 22.24 -16.86
CA SER A 601 6.09 22.92 -16.09
C SER A 601 6.92 21.93 -15.26
N ARG A 602 8.21 22.22 -15.14
CA ARG A 602 9.15 21.49 -14.29
C ARG A 602 9.33 22.14 -12.92
N ASP A 603 8.83 23.36 -12.76
CA ASP A 603 8.94 24.13 -11.52
C ASP A 603 8.08 23.53 -10.40
N PRO A 604 8.37 23.87 -9.12
CA PRO A 604 7.46 23.63 -8.01
C PRO A 604 6.03 24.05 -8.33
N PHE A 605 5.08 23.17 -8.06
CA PHE A 605 3.68 23.40 -8.34
C PHE A 605 3.00 24.02 -7.11
N THR A 606 2.38 25.19 -7.27
CA THR A 606 1.50 25.75 -6.24
C THR A 606 0.14 25.06 -6.32
N ILE A 607 -0.19 24.24 -5.33
CA ILE A 607 -1.49 23.57 -5.25
C ILE A 607 -2.57 24.62 -4.97
N LYS A 608 -3.73 24.46 -5.59
CA LYS A 608 -4.84 25.41 -5.51
C LYS A 608 -6.15 24.71 -5.21
N ALA A 609 -6.97 25.33 -4.37
CA ALA A 609 -8.36 24.96 -4.19
C ALA A 609 -9.29 25.95 -4.90
N LEU A 610 -10.36 25.43 -5.49
CA LEU A 610 -11.51 26.22 -5.86
C LEU A 610 -12.45 26.34 -4.66
N ARG A 611 -12.64 27.56 -4.16
CA ARG A 611 -13.59 27.84 -3.08
C ARG A 611 -14.90 28.34 -3.66
N ILE A 612 -15.99 27.59 -3.46
CA ILE A 612 -17.33 27.85 -3.99
C ILE A 612 -18.29 28.15 -2.85
N GLY A 613 -19.05 29.23 -2.97
CA GLY A 613 -20.12 29.58 -2.04
C GLY A 613 -20.61 31.00 -2.27
N ARG A 614 -21.89 31.28 -2.01
CA ARG A 614 -22.41 32.65 -2.05
C ARG A 614 -21.83 33.50 -0.92
N HIS A 615 -21.54 32.86 0.21
CA HIS A 615 -20.95 33.43 1.42
C HIS A 615 -19.64 32.71 1.74
N ARG A 616 -18.50 33.39 1.53
CA ARG A 616 -17.14 32.86 1.68
C ARG A 616 -16.37 33.59 2.80
N ASP A 617 -17.06 33.88 3.89
CA ASP A 617 -16.51 34.58 5.08
C ASP A 617 -16.31 33.63 6.28
N GLY A 618 -16.48 32.32 6.07
CA GLY A 618 -16.40 31.30 7.12
C GLY A 618 -17.66 31.17 7.98
N SER A 619 -18.73 31.92 7.70
CA SER A 619 -19.99 31.83 8.47
C SER A 619 -20.81 30.58 8.16
N ARG A 620 -20.54 29.93 7.02
CA ARG A 620 -21.21 28.71 6.57
C ARG A 620 -20.40 27.47 6.92
N VAL A 621 -21.10 26.34 7.10
CA VAL A 621 -20.44 25.04 7.29
C VAL A 621 -19.59 24.76 6.05
N GLY A 622 -18.33 24.45 6.29
CA GLY A 622 -17.36 24.18 5.25
C GLY A 622 -17.30 22.70 4.88
N VAL A 623 -17.09 22.42 3.60
CA VAL A 623 -16.86 21.08 3.07
C VAL A 623 -15.57 21.08 2.25
N PHE A 624 -14.65 20.17 2.55
CA PHE A 624 -13.38 20.04 1.85
C PHE A 624 -13.31 18.73 1.06
N ALA A 625 -13.36 18.81 -0.26
CA ALA A 625 -13.18 17.68 -1.16
C ALA A 625 -11.83 17.76 -1.85
N TYR A 626 -11.08 16.67 -1.84
CA TYR A 626 -9.75 16.63 -2.43
C TYR A 626 -9.49 15.27 -3.07
N ALA A 627 -8.74 15.30 -4.16
CA ALA A 627 -8.49 14.14 -4.99
C ALA A 627 -7.00 13.99 -5.29
N GLN A 628 -6.63 12.78 -5.72
CA GLN A 628 -5.33 12.47 -6.30
C GLN A 628 -4.15 12.77 -5.35
N GLU A 629 -4.28 12.46 -4.06
CA GLU A 629 -3.10 12.25 -3.18
C GLU A 629 -2.19 11.16 -3.77
N HIS A 630 -2.81 10.14 -4.39
CA HIS A 630 -2.12 9.16 -5.20
C HIS A 630 -2.22 9.48 -6.69
N ALA A 631 -1.07 9.60 -7.33
CA ALA A 631 -0.96 10.09 -8.70
C ALA A 631 -1.67 9.22 -9.77
N ARG A 632 -1.57 7.89 -9.66
CA ARG A 632 -2.13 6.92 -10.62
C ARG A 632 -3.64 6.86 -10.67
N GLU A 633 -4.36 7.55 -9.81
CA GLU A 633 -5.80 7.39 -9.61
C GLU A 633 -6.59 8.38 -10.49
N TRP A 634 -6.48 8.21 -11.81
CA TRP A 634 -6.81 9.26 -12.80
C TRP A 634 -8.29 9.64 -12.88
N ALA A 635 -9.21 8.82 -12.38
CA ALA A 635 -10.64 9.16 -12.34
C ALA A 635 -11.00 10.14 -11.21
N THR A 636 -10.19 10.21 -10.14
CA THR A 636 -10.46 11.03 -8.96
C THR A 636 -10.48 12.54 -9.23
N PRO A 637 -9.56 13.16 -10.00
CA PRO A 637 -9.65 14.59 -10.33
C PRO A 637 -10.91 14.91 -11.13
N LEU A 638 -11.42 13.96 -11.93
CA LEU A 638 -12.61 14.19 -12.75
C LEU A 638 -13.86 14.33 -11.88
N VAL A 639 -13.97 13.57 -10.78
CA VAL A 639 -15.05 13.70 -9.78
C VAL A 639 -15.06 15.12 -9.19
N ALA A 640 -13.89 15.61 -8.80
CA ALA A 640 -13.72 16.94 -8.20
C ALA A 640 -14.13 18.04 -9.19
N VAL A 641 -13.62 18.00 -10.42
CA VAL A 641 -13.90 19.03 -11.44
C VAL A 641 -15.34 18.98 -11.92
N GLU A 642 -15.90 17.79 -12.22
CA GLU A 642 -17.29 17.65 -12.64
C GLU A 642 -18.26 18.17 -11.57
N THR A 643 -17.98 17.90 -10.28
CA THR A 643 -18.78 18.45 -9.18
C THR A 643 -18.72 19.98 -9.13
N ALA A 644 -17.53 20.57 -9.25
CA ALA A 644 -17.37 22.03 -9.29
C ALA A 644 -18.15 22.68 -10.43
N GLU A 645 -18.07 22.10 -11.62
CA GLU A 645 -18.80 22.54 -12.81
C GLU A 645 -20.32 22.52 -12.60
N ARG A 646 -20.84 21.40 -12.06
CA ARG A 646 -22.27 21.25 -11.77
C ARG A 646 -22.76 22.29 -10.77
N LEU A 647 -21.99 22.55 -9.71
CA LEU A 647 -22.36 23.54 -8.69
C LEU A 647 -22.48 24.96 -9.29
N LEU A 648 -21.51 25.35 -10.12
CA LEU A 648 -21.44 26.70 -10.65
C LEU A 648 -22.41 26.94 -11.80
N ARG A 649 -22.49 26.00 -12.76
CA ARG A 649 -23.33 26.16 -13.96
C ARG A 649 -24.81 26.00 -13.70
N ASN A 650 -25.18 25.21 -12.68
CA ASN A 650 -26.58 24.99 -12.34
C ASN A 650 -27.11 25.93 -11.25
N TYR A 651 -26.28 26.80 -10.68
CA TYR A 651 -26.70 27.73 -9.60
C TYR A 651 -27.96 28.55 -9.94
N THR A 652 -28.09 29.02 -11.19
CA THR A 652 -29.25 29.82 -11.60
C THR A 652 -30.47 28.98 -11.99
N ASN A 653 -30.29 27.72 -12.36
CA ASN A 653 -31.33 26.92 -13.02
C ASN A 653 -31.84 25.75 -12.17
N ASP A 654 -31.13 25.39 -11.10
CA ASP A 654 -31.50 24.32 -10.17
C ASP A 654 -31.58 24.81 -8.73
N ASP A 655 -32.75 24.64 -8.11
CA ASP A 655 -33.04 25.12 -6.76
C ASP A 655 -32.23 24.36 -5.70
N ASN A 656 -31.97 23.08 -5.89
CA ASN A 656 -31.18 22.29 -4.93
C ASN A 656 -29.72 22.76 -4.93
N THR A 657 -29.10 22.84 -6.11
CA THR A 657 -27.74 23.36 -6.31
C THR A 657 -27.60 24.76 -5.74
N ARG A 658 -28.57 25.65 -6.01
CA ARG A 658 -28.58 27.00 -5.44
C ARG A 658 -28.53 26.98 -3.91
N ARG A 659 -29.35 26.14 -3.28
CA ARG A 659 -29.38 25.99 -1.82
C ARG A 659 -28.06 25.45 -1.26
N LEU A 660 -27.41 24.52 -1.95
CA LEU A 660 -26.09 24.02 -1.55
C LEU A 660 -25.05 25.15 -1.57
N VAL A 661 -24.96 25.90 -2.68
CA VAL A 661 -23.99 27.00 -2.83
C VAL A 661 -24.31 28.19 -1.91
N ASP A 662 -25.58 28.45 -1.58
CA ASP A 662 -25.98 29.52 -0.68
C ASP A 662 -25.71 29.19 0.81
N ASP A 663 -25.85 27.92 1.19
CA ASP A 663 -25.80 27.46 2.58
C ASP A 663 -24.42 26.91 3.02
N LEU A 664 -23.50 26.64 2.10
CA LEU A 664 -22.19 26.01 2.36
C LEU A 664 -21.01 26.87 1.88
N ASP A 665 -19.82 26.53 2.40
CA ASP A 665 -18.50 27.03 1.97
C ASP A 665 -17.66 25.84 1.48
N ILE A 666 -17.53 25.67 0.17
CA ILE A 666 -17.07 24.41 -0.44
C ILE A 666 -15.67 24.61 -0.99
N PHE A 667 -14.72 23.75 -0.61
CA PHE A 667 -13.33 23.76 -1.09
C PHE A 667 -13.08 22.50 -1.90
N ILE A 668 -12.66 22.65 -3.17
CA ILE A 668 -12.39 21.53 -4.06
C ILE A 668 -10.96 21.61 -4.57
N VAL A 669 -10.16 20.56 -4.33
CA VAL A 669 -8.80 20.41 -4.86
C VAL A 669 -8.74 19.21 -5.80
N PRO A 670 -8.60 19.43 -7.13
CA PRO A 670 -8.56 18.33 -8.09
C PRO A 670 -7.33 17.42 -7.95
N SER A 671 -6.17 17.98 -7.59
CA SER A 671 -4.93 17.22 -7.47
C SER A 671 -4.09 17.72 -6.31
N ILE A 672 -3.95 16.89 -5.28
CA ILE A 672 -3.02 17.14 -4.16
C ILE A 672 -1.58 16.82 -4.55
N ASN A 673 -1.36 15.83 -5.42
CA ASN A 673 -0.04 15.35 -5.85
C ASN A 673 0.25 15.70 -7.31
N PRO A 674 0.51 16.98 -7.65
CA PRO A 674 0.74 17.39 -9.03
C PRO A 674 1.97 16.72 -9.65
N ASP A 675 3.08 16.68 -8.91
CA ASP A 675 4.36 16.14 -9.39
C ASP A 675 4.25 14.66 -9.75
N GLY A 676 3.63 13.87 -8.86
CA GLY A 676 3.40 12.46 -9.09
C GLY A 676 2.42 12.26 -10.24
N THR A 677 1.39 13.10 -10.37
CA THR A 677 0.37 13.03 -11.42
C THR A 677 0.98 13.20 -12.81
N HIS A 678 1.79 14.23 -13.01
CA HIS A 678 2.53 14.42 -14.27
C HIS A 678 3.41 13.20 -14.57
N TYR A 679 4.12 12.67 -13.57
CA TYR A 679 4.94 11.48 -13.75
C TYR A 679 4.11 10.23 -14.09
N SER A 680 2.94 10.08 -13.50
CA SER A 680 2.02 8.98 -13.82
C SER A 680 1.56 9.06 -15.27
N MET A 681 1.13 10.24 -15.73
CA MET A 681 0.57 10.42 -17.07
C MET A 681 1.62 10.40 -18.19
N HIS A 682 2.85 10.82 -17.92
CA HIS A 682 3.88 10.99 -18.96
C HIS A 682 5.04 10.00 -18.91
N ASP A 683 5.34 9.38 -17.76
CA ASP A 683 6.55 8.55 -17.59
C ASP A 683 6.26 7.13 -17.11
N PHE A 684 5.48 7.01 -16.02
CA PHE A 684 5.21 5.73 -15.36
C PHE A 684 3.81 5.70 -14.76
N THR A 685 2.87 5.15 -15.53
CA THR A 685 1.44 5.06 -15.20
C THR A 685 1.12 4.60 -13.78
N LEU A 686 1.88 3.65 -13.21
CA LEU A 686 1.61 3.12 -11.87
C LEU A 686 2.26 3.92 -10.73
N GLN A 687 2.81 5.11 -10.99
CA GLN A 687 3.30 6.00 -9.95
C GLN A 687 2.18 6.36 -8.99
N ARG A 688 2.39 6.05 -7.72
CA ARG A 688 1.45 6.39 -6.63
C ARG A 688 1.90 7.63 -5.87
N ARG A 689 3.18 7.69 -5.56
CA ARG A 689 3.81 8.66 -4.65
C ARG A 689 4.09 10.00 -5.35
N ASN A 690 4.49 11.01 -4.58
CA ASN A 690 5.08 12.22 -5.15
C ASN A 690 6.48 11.94 -5.74
N LEU A 691 7.24 12.97 -6.11
CA LEU A 691 8.58 12.82 -6.68
C LEU A 691 9.74 13.10 -5.72
N ALA A 692 9.47 13.23 -4.42
CA ALA A 692 10.51 13.43 -3.41
C ALA A 692 11.50 12.25 -3.39
N ARG A 693 12.79 12.54 -3.21
CA ARG A 693 13.83 11.51 -3.17
C ARG A 693 14.57 11.53 -1.84
N TYR A 694 14.29 10.51 -1.02
CA TYR A 694 14.93 10.30 0.28
C TYR A 694 15.86 9.07 0.34
N CYS A 695 15.97 8.30 -0.74
CA CYS A 695 16.94 7.20 -0.79
C CYS A 695 18.37 7.74 -0.83
N GLY A 696 19.04 7.69 0.32
CA GLY A 696 20.43 8.14 0.48
C GLY A 696 21.48 7.10 0.07
N GLU A 697 22.75 7.52 0.06
CA GLU A 697 23.88 6.61 -0.16
C GLU A 697 23.90 5.50 0.91
N GLY A 698 24.11 4.25 0.49
CA GLY A 698 24.10 3.09 1.39
C GLY A 698 22.71 2.48 1.64
N GLN A 699 21.65 3.13 1.16
CA GLN A 699 20.31 2.55 1.05
C GLN A 699 20.08 1.99 -0.36
N ASN A 700 18.85 1.60 -0.70
CA ASN A 700 18.49 1.12 -2.04
C ASN A 700 18.42 2.25 -3.09
N ASN A 701 19.38 3.18 -3.07
CA ASN A 701 19.49 4.24 -4.06
C ASN A 701 19.89 3.67 -5.43
N ASP A 702 18.91 3.56 -6.31
CA ASP A 702 19.01 2.84 -7.58
C ASP A 702 18.29 3.58 -8.71
N LEU A 703 19.08 4.12 -9.65
CA LEU A 703 18.57 4.79 -10.86
C LEU A 703 17.68 3.90 -11.73
N LEU A 704 17.99 2.60 -11.80
CA LEU A 704 17.21 1.64 -12.57
C LEU A 704 15.84 1.36 -11.92
N ALA A 705 15.71 1.65 -10.62
CA ALA A 705 14.47 1.57 -9.86
C ALA A 705 13.87 2.96 -9.54
N ARG A 706 14.18 4.01 -10.32
CA ARG A 706 13.69 5.39 -10.09
C ARG A 706 12.16 5.54 -10.01
N ASN A 707 11.42 4.58 -10.57
CA ASN A 707 9.94 4.50 -10.46
C ASN A 707 9.47 4.12 -9.04
N THR A 708 10.37 3.74 -8.15
CA THR A 708 10.06 3.37 -6.76
C THR A 708 10.21 4.53 -5.78
N TRP A 709 10.78 5.65 -6.20
CA TRP A 709 10.98 6.82 -5.33
C TRP A 709 9.68 7.61 -5.12
N GLY A 710 9.72 8.54 -4.18
CA GLY A 710 8.56 9.32 -3.71
C GLY A 710 8.15 8.96 -2.29
N VAL A 711 7.30 9.81 -1.71
CA VAL A 711 6.57 9.55 -0.46
C VAL A 711 5.11 9.29 -0.76
N ASP A 712 4.51 8.33 -0.05
CA ASP A 712 3.07 8.11 -0.08
C ASP A 712 2.42 9.19 0.79
N LEU A 713 1.76 10.15 0.15
CA LEU A 713 1.16 11.30 0.84
C LEU A 713 0.13 10.84 1.88
N ASN A 714 -0.66 9.82 1.57
CA ASN A 714 -1.67 9.28 2.48
C ASN A 714 -1.06 8.30 3.53
N ARG A 715 0.25 8.39 3.77
CA ARG A 715 0.99 7.78 4.89
C ARG A 715 1.85 8.80 5.64
N ASN A 716 1.83 10.07 5.24
CA ASN A 716 2.72 11.11 5.75
C ASN A 716 2.09 11.96 6.87
N PHE A 717 0.82 11.76 7.22
CA PHE A 717 0.14 12.57 8.23
C PHE A 717 0.49 12.17 9.68
N SER A 718 0.17 13.05 10.63
CA SER A 718 0.66 12.97 12.01
C SER A 718 -0.17 12.08 12.93
N VAL A 719 -1.39 11.74 12.54
CA VAL A 719 -2.28 10.91 13.38
C VAL A 719 -2.14 9.44 13.05
N GLY A 720 -1.90 8.62 14.08
CA GLY A 720 -1.84 7.16 13.95
C GLY A 720 -0.76 6.76 12.96
N SER A 721 0.39 7.43 13.03
CA SER A 721 1.44 7.31 12.03
C SER A 721 2.31 6.07 12.28
N LEU A 722 3.17 5.76 11.32
CA LEU A 722 4.22 4.74 11.52
C LEU A 722 5.15 5.11 12.68
N PHE A 723 5.39 6.41 12.88
CA PHE A 723 6.29 6.94 13.91
C PHE A 723 5.67 6.81 15.32
N ASP A 724 4.35 6.75 15.39
CA ASP A 724 3.57 6.40 16.60
C ASP A 724 3.48 4.89 16.86
N GLY A 725 4.03 4.06 15.96
CA GLY A 725 4.03 2.60 16.06
C GLY A 725 2.81 1.91 15.43
N TYR A 726 2.00 2.62 14.64
CA TYR A 726 0.88 2.04 13.90
C TYR A 726 1.35 1.33 12.63
N ALA A 727 0.59 0.33 12.18
CA ALA A 727 0.90 -0.47 10.99
C ALA A 727 0.28 0.12 9.72
N GLY A 728 0.82 -0.21 8.55
CA GLY A 728 0.23 0.21 7.27
C GLY A 728 1.08 1.11 6.39
N ALA A 729 2.27 1.49 6.87
CA ALA A 729 3.25 2.26 6.12
C ALA A 729 4.65 1.63 6.22
N SER A 730 5.62 2.20 5.51
CA SER A 730 6.99 1.71 5.45
C SER A 730 8.01 2.82 5.73
N THR A 731 9.14 2.47 6.34
CA THR A 731 10.35 3.32 6.40
C THR A 731 11.28 3.13 5.20
N SER A 732 10.98 2.18 4.30
CA SER A 732 11.81 1.94 3.13
C SER A 732 11.51 2.96 2.04
N CYS A 733 12.50 3.76 1.65
CA CYS A 733 12.40 4.82 0.64
C CYS A 733 12.05 4.33 -0.78
N THR A 734 12.00 3.01 -1.01
CA THR A 734 11.57 2.37 -2.26
C THR A 734 10.24 1.63 -2.13
N SER A 735 9.54 1.77 -1.00
CA SER A 735 8.25 1.13 -0.77
C SER A 735 7.13 1.94 -1.39
N ASP A 736 6.09 1.24 -1.86
CA ASP A 736 4.89 1.90 -2.35
C ASP A 736 4.17 2.72 -1.28
N THR A 737 4.34 2.36 0.00
CA THR A 737 3.74 3.00 1.18
C THR A 737 4.79 3.69 2.06
N PHE A 738 5.87 4.20 1.46
CA PHE A 738 6.90 4.93 2.20
C PHE A 738 6.30 6.17 2.87
N ALA A 739 6.37 6.25 4.21
CA ALA A 739 5.77 7.31 5.02
C ALA A 739 6.52 8.65 4.95
N GLY A 740 7.68 8.70 4.29
CA GLY A 740 8.60 9.82 4.37
C GLY A 740 9.60 9.68 5.53
N PRO A 741 10.55 10.63 5.66
CA PRO A 741 11.52 10.64 6.76
C PRO A 741 10.91 11.02 8.11
N SER A 742 9.78 11.72 8.12
CA SER A 742 9.04 12.16 9.30
C SER A 742 7.58 12.48 8.93
N GLU A 743 6.72 12.62 9.93
CA GLU A 743 5.37 13.17 9.74
C GLU A 743 5.43 14.55 9.11
N LEU A 744 4.49 14.81 8.20
CA LEU A 744 4.31 16.07 7.49
C LEU A 744 5.59 16.57 6.80
N SER A 745 6.47 15.64 6.38
CA SER A 745 7.68 15.98 5.62
C SER A 745 7.35 16.59 4.27
N GLU A 746 6.22 16.18 3.66
CA GLU A 746 5.85 16.59 2.32
C GLU A 746 5.06 17.91 2.33
N PRO A 747 5.39 18.87 1.43
CA PRO A 747 4.63 20.11 1.30
C PRO A 747 3.14 19.88 0.98
N GLU A 748 2.84 18.84 0.20
CA GLU A 748 1.48 18.49 -0.20
C GLU A 748 0.60 18.15 1.02
N ALA A 749 1.08 17.28 1.92
CA ALA A 749 0.36 16.92 3.15
C ALA A 749 0.21 18.12 4.10
N ARG A 750 1.24 18.98 4.21
CA ARG A 750 1.17 20.21 5.02
C ARG A 750 0.14 21.20 4.50
N ASN A 751 -0.15 21.21 3.21
CA ASN A 751 -1.14 22.11 2.65
C ASN A 751 -2.58 21.73 3.04
N GLU A 752 -2.90 20.44 3.12
CA GLU A 752 -4.21 19.98 3.61
C GLU A 752 -4.43 20.37 5.08
N VAL A 753 -3.40 20.15 5.91
CA VAL A 753 -3.38 20.61 7.30
C VAL A 753 -3.55 22.13 7.36
N TRP A 754 -2.78 22.88 6.57
CA TRP A 754 -2.89 24.34 6.52
C TRP A 754 -4.31 24.80 6.13
N LEU A 755 -4.94 24.17 5.13
CA LEU A 755 -6.27 24.57 4.68
C LEU A 755 -7.29 24.42 5.81
N THR A 756 -7.29 23.27 6.47
CA THR A 756 -8.25 22.96 7.55
C THR A 756 -8.00 23.80 8.81
N GLU A 757 -6.76 24.16 9.11
CA GLU A 757 -6.41 25.07 10.20
C GLU A 757 -6.85 26.52 9.92
N ASN A 758 -6.75 26.97 8.68
CA ASN A 758 -7.12 28.35 8.30
C ASN A 758 -8.63 28.52 8.01
N HIS A 759 -9.38 27.42 7.88
CA HIS A 759 -10.82 27.41 7.66
C HIS A 759 -11.52 26.51 8.69
N PRO A 760 -11.59 26.93 9.97
CA PRO A 760 -12.14 26.12 11.06
C PRO A 760 -13.65 25.85 10.92
N ASN A 761 -14.31 26.52 9.98
CA ASN A 761 -15.70 26.25 9.60
C ASN A 761 -15.85 24.97 8.79
N ILE A 762 -14.77 24.40 8.24
CA ILE A 762 -14.79 23.06 7.64
C ILE A 762 -15.18 22.03 8.71
N LYS A 763 -16.25 21.29 8.43
CA LYS A 763 -16.78 20.21 9.30
C LYS A 763 -16.92 18.88 8.58
N PHE A 764 -16.81 18.89 7.25
CA PHE A 764 -16.89 17.70 6.42
C PHE A 764 -15.70 17.65 5.48
N SER A 765 -15.12 16.48 5.29
CA SER A 765 -14.13 16.26 4.25
C SER A 765 -14.34 14.96 3.50
N MET A 766 -13.99 14.96 2.22
CA MET A 766 -14.01 13.80 1.35
C MET A 766 -12.66 13.64 0.66
N ASN A 767 -11.95 12.58 1.03
CA ASN A 767 -10.77 12.13 0.32
C ASN A 767 -11.17 11.21 -0.83
N ILE A 768 -10.83 11.54 -2.07
CA ILE A 768 -11.28 10.80 -3.26
C ILE A 768 -10.12 9.96 -3.80
N HIS A 769 -10.18 8.65 -3.58
CA HIS A 769 -9.23 7.65 -4.10
C HIS A 769 -9.84 6.75 -5.17
N SER A 770 -8.99 5.99 -5.85
CA SER A 770 -9.34 4.80 -6.62
C SER A 770 -8.38 3.66 -6.29
N HIS A 771 -8.77 2.39 -6.29
CA HIS A 771 -10.04 1.84 -6.72
C HIS A 771 -10.53 0.77 -5.75
N GLY A 772 -11.79 0.38 -5.92
CA GLY A 772 -12.31 -0.84 -5.31
C GLY A 772 -13.72 -0.71 -4.76
N GLY A 773 -14.40 0.43 -4.91
CA GLY A 773 -15.75 0.58 -4.40
C GLY A 773 -15.82 0.40 -2.89
N TYR A 774 -15.07 1.23 -2.16
CA TYR A 774 -15.11 1.33 -0.70
C TYR A 774 -15.63 2.70 -0.31
N PHE A 775 -16.31 2.75 0.83
CA PHE A 775 -16.76 3.99 1.43
C PHE A 775 -16.47 4.00 2.92
N MET A 776 -15.48 4.79 3.32
CA MET A 776 -14.78 4.55 4.58
C MET A 776 -14.62 5.81 5.41
N TRP A 777 -14.38 5.66 6.71
CA TRP A 777 -14.08 6.75 7.65
C TRP A 777 -13.13 6.29 8.77
N ALA A 778 -12.80 7.17 9.70
CA ALA A 778 -11.92 6.87 10.84
C ALA A 778 -12.55 5.87 11.85
N PRO A 779 -11.75 5.05 12.57
CA PRO A 779 -10.29 4.94 12.51
C PRO A 779 -9.78 4.21 11.27
N GLY A 780 -8.63 4.66 10.74
CA GLY A 780 -7.90 3.96 9.69
C GLY A 780 -6.67 3.20 10.14
N ALA A 781 -6.08 3.53 11.28
CA ALA A 781 -4.87 2.88 11.76
C ALA A 781 -5.09 1.99 13.00
N TYR A 782 -4.37 0.87 13.05
CA TYR A 782 -4.16 0.06 14.25
C TYR A 782 -2.69 -0.34 14.44
N LYS A 783 -2.29 -0.59 15.69
CA LYS A 783 -1.01 -1.26 16.00
C LYS A 783 -1.19 -2.76 15.81
N SER A 784 -0.21 -3.44 15.18
CA SER A 784 -0.35 -4.88 14.87
C SER A 784 -0.51 -5.75 16.12
N ALA A 785 0.20 -5.42 17.21
CA ALA A 785 0.04 -6.14 18.46
C ALA A 785 -1.34 -5.83 19.05
N GLY A 786 -2.18 -6.86 19.20
CA GLY A 786 -3.53 -6.72 19.76
C GLY A 786 -4.54 -5.97 18.87
N ARG A 787 -4.16 -5.61 17.63
CA ARG A 787 -5.00 -4.81 16.70
C ARG A 787 -5.61 -3.57 17.38
N GLU A 788 -4.81 -2.88 18.19
CA GLU A 788 -5.22 -1.68 18.92
C GLU A 788 -5.44 -0.53 17.92
N SER A 789 -6.70 -0.20 17.62
CA SER A 789 -7.02 0.91 16.72
C SER A 789 -6.84 2.28 17.38
N LEU A 790 -6.80 3.34 16.57
CA LEU A 790 -7.13 4.67 17.07
C LEU A 790 -8.51 4.67 17.76
N PRO A 791 -8.79 5.64 18.65
CA PRO A 791 -10.04 5.68 19.41
C PRO A 791 -11.26 5.68 18.49
N ARG A 792 -12.19 4.75 18.67
CA ARG A 792 -13.42 4.69 17.88
C ARG A 792 -14.24 5.98 18.03
N PRO A 793 -14.95 6.41 16.97
CA PRO A 793 -15.99 7.41 17.14
C PRO A 793 -17.01 6.98 18.19
N SER A 794 -17.67 7.95 18.82
CA SER A 794 -18.75 7.64 19.75
C SER A 794 -19.91 6.95 19.03
N TYR A 795 -20.79 6.27 19.77
CA TYR A 795 -21.95 5.58 19.21
C TYR A 795 -22.79 6.49 18.30
N GLY A 796 -23.10 7.72 18.74
CA GLY A 796 -23.85 8.68 17.93
C GLY A 796 -23.11 9.13 16.68
N THR A 797 -21.79 9.31 16.78
CA THR A 797 -20.95 9.75 15.66
C THR A 797 -20.82 8.65 14.60
N GLU A 798 -20.55 7.42 15.00
CA GLU A 798 -20.43 6.30 14.06
C GLU A 798 -21.79 5.95 13.43
N ARG A 799 -22.89 6.06 14.19
CA ARG A 799 -24.24 5.97 13.61
C ARG A 799 -24.50 7.07 12.58
N PHE A 800 -24.03 8.30 12.83
CA PHE A 800 -24.12 9.39 11.86
C PHE A 800 -23.32 9.06 10.59
N PHE A 801 -22.12 8.51 10.73
CA PHE A 801 -21.35 8.02 9.58
C PHE A 801 -22.16 7.00 8.76
N TYR A 802 -22.78 6.00 9.39
CA TYR A 802 -23.60 5.01 8.67
C TYR A 802 -24.83 5.62 7.97
N GLU A 803 -25.61 6.44 8.67
CA GLU A 803 -26.83 7.05 8.10
C GLU A 803 -26.49 8.03 6.96
N ALA A 804 -25.50 8.90 7.15
CA ALA A 804 -25.02 9.81 6.11
C ALA A 804 -24.44 9.03 4.91
N SER A 805 -23.74 7.93 5.15
CA SER A 805 -23.22 7.06 4.10
C SER A 805 -24.34 6.48 3.25
N SER A 806 -25.45 6.04 3.86
CA SER A 806 -26.59 5.53 3.10
C SER A 806 -27.09 6.57 2.09
N HIS A 807 -27.27 7.82 2.52
CA HIS A 807 -27.70 8.92 1.64
C HIS A 807 -26.72 9.15 0.49
N ILE A 808 -25.42 9.20 0.78
CA ILE A 808 -24.37 9.43 -0.22
C ILE A 808 -24.31 8.30 -1.24
N LEU A 809 -24.35 7.05 -0.77
CA LEU A 809 -24.32 5.86 -1.62
C LEU A 809 -25.56 5.77 -2.51
N ASP A 810 -26.72 6.23 -2.04
CA ASP A 810 -27.93 6.30 -2.86
C ASP A 810 -27.77 7.28 -4.03
N ARG A 811 -27.12 8.43 -3.82
CA ARG A 811 -26.80 9.36 -4.92
C ARG A 811 -25.86 8.75 -5.96
N ILE A 812 -24.87 7.96 -5.54
CA ILE A 812 -23.96 7.24 -6.45
C ILE A 812 -24.74 6.25 -7.35
N LYS A 813 -25.73 5.54 -6.77
CA LYS A 813 -26.55 4.57 -7.50
C LYS A 813 -27.37 5.21 -8.63
N GLU A 814 -27.70 6.50 -8.55
CA GLU A 814 -28.61 7.17 -9.50
C GLU A 814 -28.11 7.18 -10.94
N HIS A 815 -26.79 7.14 -11.18
CA HIS A 815 -26.23 7.27 -12.53
C HIS A 815 -26.33 5.97 -13.34
N ARG A 816 -25.71 4.88 -12.87
CA ARG A 816 -25.71 3.56 -13.55
C ARG A 816 -26.10 2.39 -12.64
N GLY A 817 -26.71 2.65 -11.49
CA GLY A 817 -27.00 1.61 -10.49
C GLY A 817 -25.72 1.07 -9.85
N THR A 818 -24.70 1.91 -9.71
CA THR A 818 -23.43 1.57 -9.07
C THR A 818 -23.62 1.41 -7.57
N ALA A 819 -23.23 0.25 -7.03
CA ALA A 819 -23.39 -0.08 -5.62
C ALA A 819 -22.05 -0.41 -4.97
N ILE A 820 -21.88 0.17 -3.78
CA ILE A 820 -20.83 -0.21 -2.84
C ILE A 820 -21.44 -1.23 -1.89
N TRP A 821 -20.76 -2.36 -1.73
CA TRP A 821 -21.20 -3.44 -0.85
C TRP A 821 -21.10 -3.02 0.62
N ASP A 822 -22.07 -3.36 1.47
CA ASP A 822 -22.03 -3.10 2.92
C ASP A 822 -20.76 -3.65 3.59
N SER A 823 -20.19 -4.73 3.03
CA SER A 823 -18.90 -5.27 3.45
C SER A 823 -17.73 -4.28 3.32
N ARG A 824 -17.85 -3.30 2.43
CA ARG A 824 -16.88 -2.23 2.10
C ARG A 824 -17.28 -0.84 2.62
N VAL A 825 -18.31 -0.77 3.47
CA VAL A 825 -18.77 0.45 4.14
C VAL A 825 -18.46 0.36 5.64
N GLY A 826 -17.69 1.30 6.17
CA GLY A 826 -17.29 1.28 7.59
C GLY A 826 -15.98 1.99 7.90
N PRO A 827 -15.52 1.92 9.15
CA PRO A 827 -14.16 2.35 9.51
C PRO A 827 -13.10 1.68 8.63
N ILE A 828 -12.11 2.45 8.14
CA ILE A 828 -11.03 1.99 7.26
C ILE A 828 -10.34 0.76 7.86
N SER A 829 -10.09 0.77 9.18
CA SER A 829 -9.45 -0.36 9.87
C SER A 829 -10.22 -1.67 9.74
N ASP A 830 -11.55 -1.61 9.59
CA ASP A 830 -12.44 -2.77 9.65
C ASP A 830 -12.78 -3.35 8.28
N VAL A 831 -12.81 -2.50 7.25
CA VAL A 831 -13.25 -2.91 5.91
C VAL A 831 -12.11 -3.06 4.91
N LEU A 832 -10.95 -2.46 5.21
CA LEU A 832 -9.79 -2.47 4.32
C LEU A 832 -8.56 -3.11 4.98
N TYR A 833 -7.70 -2.30 5.59
CA TYR A 833 -6.49 -2.69 6.34
C TYR A 833 -6.00 -1.49 7.15
N SER A 834 -5.06 -1.67 8.09
CA SER A 834 -4.45 -0.55 8.80
C SER A 834 -3.69 0.38 7.86
N ALA A 835 -4.05 1.66 7.83
CA ALA A 835 -3.43 2.69 7.00
C ALA A 835 -2.82 3.78 7.89
N ALA A 836 -1.64 3.51 8.47
CA ALA A 836 -0.96 4.47 9.33
C ALA A 836 -0.65 5.81 8.62
N GLY A 837 -0.97 6.92 9.28
CA GLY A 837 -0.67 8.28 8.78
C GLY A 837 -1.53 8.73 7.59
N ASN A 838 -2.81 8.34 7.54
CA ASN A 838 -3.74 8.76 6.49
C ASN A 838 -4.40 10.12 6.79
N SER A 839 -4.80 10.87 5.75
CA SER A 839 -5.39 12.22 5.92
C SER A 839 -6.78 12.21 6.56
N GLY A 840 -7.55 11.13 6.41
CA GLY A 840 -8.87 10.98 7.02
C GLY A 840 -8.78 10.98 8.56
N ASP A 841 -7.83 10.24 9.12
CA ASP A 841 -7.56 10.23 10.56
C ASP A 841 -7.04 11.60 11.04
N GLU A 842 -6.16 12.27 10.28
CA GLU A 842 -5.70 13.62 10.59
C GLU A 842 -6.87 14.60 10.73
N HIS A 843 -7.75 14.66 9.73
CA HIS A 843 -8.91 15.55 9.74
C HIS A 843 -9.90 15.21 10.87
N PHE A 844 -10.15 13.93 11.13
CA PHE A 844 -11.08 13.52 12.18
C PHE A 844 -10.55 13.85 13.58
N TYR A 845 -9.37 13.34 13.95
CA TYR A 845 -8.89 13.40 15.34
C TYR A 845 -8.33 14.76 15.74
N ASN A 846 -7.55 15.41 14.87
CA ASN A 846 -6.91 16.69 15.22
C ASN A 846 -7.78 17.92 14.90
N ARG A 847 -8.85 17.77 14.09
CA ARG A 847 -9.63 18.91 13.57
C ARG A 847 -11.15 18.76 13.79
N GLY A 848 -11.63 17.60 14.23
CA GLY A 848 -13.04 17.36 14.50
C GLY A 848 -13.90 17.44 13.23
N ILE A 849 -13.33 17.05 12.09
CA ILE A 849 -13.99 17.04 10.78
C ILE A 849 -14.54 15.63 10.54
N PHE A 850 -15.81 15.51 10.15
CA PHE A 850 -16.35 14.25 9.68
C PHE A 850 -15.70 13.92 8.33
N ALA A 851 -14.75 12.99 8.34
CA ALA A 851 -13.90 12.67 7.20
C ALA A 851 -14.28 11.32 6.61
N TRP A 852 -14.63 11.32 5.32
CA TRP A 852 -14.86 10.12 4.53
C TRP A 852 -13.79 9.93 3.46
N SER A 853 -13.66 8.69 2.99
CA SER A 853 -12.87 8.32 1.83
C SER A 853 -13.71 7.55 0.81
N PHE A 854 -13.67 7.98 -0.46
CA PHE A 854 -14.12 7.20 -1.60
C PHE A 854 -12.98 6.31 -2.09
N GLU A 855 -13.30 5.09 -2.50
CA GLU A 855 -12.53 4.34 -3.50
C GLU A 855 -13.43 4.16 -4.72
N VAL A 856 -13.20 4.92 -5.79
CA VAL A 856 -14.03 4.84 -7.00
C VAL A 856 -13.85 3.50 -7.73
N GLY A 857 -14.67 3.23 -8.74
CA GLY A 857 -14.64 1.94 -9.45
C GLY A 857 -15.31 0.82 -8.65
N ALA A 858 -16.61 1.00 -8.38
CA ALA A 858 -17.45 0.01 -7.70
C ALA A 858 -18.19 -0.91 -8.69
N SER A 859 -18.85 -1.94 -8.17
CA SER A 859 -19.69 -2.83 -8.97
C SER A 859 -20.94 -2.09 -9.45
N ARG A 860 -21.40 -2.34 -10.68
CA ARG A 860 -22.63 -1.73 -11.22
C ARG A 860 -23.57 -2.75 -11.84
N ARG A 861 -24.83 -2.38 -12.02
CA ARG A 861 -25.77 -3.19 -12.82
C ARG A 861 -25.35 -3.21 -14.30
N ASN A 862 -25.52 -4.34 -14.97
CA ASN A 862 -25.35 -4.42 -16.43
C ASN A 862 -26.45 -3.60 -17.14
N ALA A 863 -26.27 -3.29 -18.43
CA ALA A 863 -27.21 -2.44 -19.19
C ALA A 863 -28.63 -3.04 -19.31
N ALA A 864 -28.77 -4.36 -19.19
CA ALA A 864 -30.05 -5.04 -19.19
C ALA A 864 -30.75 -5.01 -17.81
N ASN A 865 -30.09 -4.47 -16.78
CA ASN A 865 -30.48 -4.54 -15.37
C ASN A 865 -30.67 -5.99 -14.86
N THR A 866 -30.02 -6.94 -15.53
CA THR A 866 -30.07 -8.38 -15.25
C THR A 866 -28.79 -8.91 -14.60
N GLY A 867 -27.89 -8.10 -14.03
CA GLY A 867 -26.65 -8.64 -13.43
C GLY A 867 -25.78 -7.58 -12.81
N TRP A 868 -24.80 -7.96 -11.98
CA TRP A 868 -23.71 -7.07 -11.60
C TRP A 868 -22.51 -7.25 -12.54
N VAL A 869 -21.82 -6.15 -12.81
CA VAL A 869 -20.53 -6.09 -13.48
C VAL A 869 -19.57 -5.47 -12.48
N THR A 870 -18.62 -6.27 -12.01
CA THR A 870 -17.48 -5.73 -11.28
C THR A 870 -16.59 -5.02 -12.29
N ILE A 871 -16.53 -3.70 -12.19
CA ILE A 871 -15.67 -2.89 -13.03
C ILE A 871 -14.25 -3.00 -12.46
N GLY A 872 -13.55 -4.07 -12.84
CA GLY A 872 -12.18 -4.34 -12.40
C GLY A 872 -11.13 -3.43 -13.03
N ASN A 873 -11.47 -2.17 -13.33
CA ASN A 873 -10.66 -1.36 -14.24
C ASN A 873 -9.61 -0.52 -13.51
N GLY A 874 -8.91 -1.13 -12.55
CA GLY A 874 -7.64 -0.65 -11.99
C GLY A 874 -7.59 0.83 -11.57
N PHE A 875 -6.38 1.35 -11.44
CA PHE A 875 -6.15 2.76 -11.10
C PHE A 875 -6.34 3.71 -12.30
N THR A 876 -6.20 3.18 -13.52
CA THR A 876 -6.24 3.93 -14.81
C THR A 876 -7.17 3.24 -15.82
N PRO A 877 -8.50 3.27 -15.61
CA PRO A 877 -9.46 2.70 -16.57
C PRO A 877 -9.35 3.38 -17.95
N PRO A 878 -9.82 2.74 -19.05
CA PRO A 878 -10.13 3.47 -20.29
C PRO A 878 -10.99 4.70 -19.98
N PHE A 879 -10.77 5.81 -20.69
CA PHE A 879 -11.39 7.09 -20.35
C PHE A 879 -12.92 6.99 -20.31
N GLU A 880 -13.54 6.25 -21.22
CA GLU A 880 -15.00 6.09 -21.26
C GLU A 880 -15.54 5.52 -19.94
N GLU A 881 -14.82 4.60 -19.31
CA GLU A 881 -15.24 4.06 -18.02
C GLU A 881 -14.82 4.96 -16.86
N GLY A 882 -13.63 5.58 -16.91
CA GLY A 882 -13.22 6.58 -15.91
C GLY A 882 -14.16 7.78 -15.84
N TYR A 883 -14.68 8.21 -17.00
CA TYR A 883 -15.71 9.22 -17.13
C TYR A 883 -17.00 8.81 -16.40
N GLU A 884 -17.50 7.60 -16.67
CA GLU A 884 -18.74 7.14 -16.01
C GLU A 884 -18.58 6.99 -14.49
N GLN A 885 -17.41 6.51 -14.02
CA GLN A 885 -17.08 6.50 -12.60
C GLN A 885 -17.06 7.93 -12.03
N ALA A 886 -16.50 8.90 -12.76
CA ALA A 886 -16.49 10.29 -12.33
C ALA A 886 -17.92 10.83 -12.15
N MET A 887 -18.85 10.48 -13.04
CA MET A 887 -20.25 10.91 -12.97
C MET A 887 -20.97 10.35 -11.74
N GLU A 888 -20.79 9.06 -11.46
CA GLU A 888 -21.35 8.36 -10.29
C GLU A 888 -20.89 9.00 -8.98
N PHE A 889 -19.58 9.17 -8.84
CA PHE A 889 -19.01 9.68 -7.61
C PHE A 889 -19.15 11.19 -7.48
N SER A 890 -19.39 11.93 -8.57
CA SER A 890 -19.84 13.32 -8.51
C SER A 890 -21.23 13.42 -7.90
N ASN A 891 -22.16 12.50 -8.21
CA ASN A 891 -23.43 12.44 -7.49
C ASN A 891 -23.22 12.16 -6.00
N GLY A 892 -22.32 11.23 -5.67
CA GLY A 892 -21.93 10.96 -4.29
C GLY A 892 -21.40 12.20 -3.57
N LEU A 893 -20.53 12.98 -4.22
CA LEU A 893 -20.00 14.21 -3.64
C LEU A 893 -21.10 15.27 -3.45
N ILE A 894 -22.04 15.41 -4.38
CA ILE A 894 -23.25 16.22 -4.17
C ILE A 894 -24.07 15.71 -2.97
N GLY A 895 -24.21 14.39 -2.82
CA GLY A 895 -24.85 13.78 -1.65
C GLY A 895 -24.17 14.14 -0.32
N MET A 896 -22.84 14.22 -0.30
CA MET A 896 -22.09 14.69 0.86
C MET A 896 -22.39 16.17 1.17
N LEU A 897 -22.51 17.02 0.14
CA LEU A 897 -22.91 18.42 0.32
C LEU A 897 -24.32 18.53 0.90
N GLU A 898 -25.24 17.67 0.47
CA GLU A 898 -26.59 17.59 1.03
C GLU A 898 -26.56 17.21 2.52
N VAL A 899 -25.77 16.20 2.90
CA VAL A 899 -25.54 15.83 4.32
C VAL A 899 -24.99 17.01 5.11
N ALA A 900 -23.95 17.69 4.62
CA ALA A 900 -23.35 18.83 5.28
C ALA A 900 -24.36 19.97 5.48
N ARG A 901 -25.24 20.18 4.49
CA ARG A 901 -26.32 21.17 4.58
C ARG A 901 -27.40 20.77 5.58
N MET A 902 -27.77 19.50 5.64
CA MET A 902 -28.71 18.98 6.65
C MET A 902 -28.14 19.22 8.06
N TYR A 903 -26.88 18.87 8.29
CA TYR A 903 -26.16 19.16 9.53
C TYR A 903 -26.14 20.67 9.86
N ALA A 904 -25.85 21.53 8.88
CA ALA A 904 -25.79 22.97 9.08
C ALA A 904 -27.13 23.58 9.52
N ARG A 905 -28.24 22.96 9.10
CA ARG A 905 -29.62 23.41 9.35
C ARG A 905 -30.29 22.70 10.52
N ASP A 906 -29.65 21.69 11.08
CA ASP A 906 -30.20 20.93 12.18
C ASP A 906 -30.24 21.78 13.47
N THR A 907 -31.43 21.81 14.07
CA THR A 907 -31.78 22.51 15.30
C THR A 907 -32.77 21.69 16.14
N VAL A 908 -33.06 20.45 15.73
CA VAL A 908 -34.08 19.62 16.36
C VAL A 908 -33.36 18.70 17.36
N PRO A 909 -33.73 18.73 18.65
CA PRO A 909 -33.12 17.83 19.61
C PRO A 909 -33.52 16.36 19.38
N PRO A 910 -32.60 15.41 19.60
CA PRO A 910 -32.89 13.99 19.47
C PRO A 910 -33.86 13.53 20.55
N LYS A 911 -34.50 12.38 20.31
CA LYS A 911 -35.36 11.69 21.28
C LYS A 911 -34.89 10.27 21.49
N SER A 912 -34.78 9.88 22.74
CA SER A 912 -34.33 8.55 23.12
C SER A 912 -35.32 7.87 24.07
N VAL A 913 -35.49 6.56 23.89
CA VAL A 913 -36.39 5.72 24.68
C VAL A 913 -35.66 4.44 25.11
N LEU A 914 -35.83 4.04 26.36
CA LEU A 914 -35.27 2.82 26.90
C LEU A 914 -35.97 1.57 26.33
N THR A 915 -35.19 0.57 25.93
CA THR A 915 -35.65 -0.65 25.26
C THR A 915 -35.11 -1.89 25.99
N PRO A 916 -35.88 -2.97 26.22
CA PRO A 916 -37.31 -3.11 25.92
C PRO A 916 -38.17 -2.15 26.77
N ALA A 917 -39.30 -1.73 26.22
CA ALA A 917 -40.25 -0.90 26.93
C ALA A 917 -40.83 -1.66 28.13
N GLY A 918 -40.72 -1.08 29.33
CA GLY A 918 -41.23 -1.69 30.57
C GLY A 918 -40.52 -1.16 31.81
N THR A 919 -41.20 -1.25 32.97
CA THR A 919 -40.68 -0.78 34.28
C THR A 919 -40.53 -1.90 35.31
N SER A 920 -40.91 -3.14 34.96
CA SER A 920 -40.85 -4.31 35.83
C SER A 920 -40.45 -5.54 35.02
N PHE A 921 -39.45 -6.27 35.49
CA PHE A 921 -38.95 -7.50 34.89
C PHE A 921 -38.83 -8.59 35.97
N ASP A 922 -39.09 -9.84 35.61
CA ASP A 922 -39.10 -10.97 36.56
C ASP A 922 -37.71 -11.64 36.72
N ARG A 923 -36.67 -11.05 36.12
CA ARG A 923 -35.28 -11.52 36.16
C ARG A 923 -34.32 -10.40 35.74
N PRO A 924 -33.00 -10.52 36.00
CA PRO A 924 -32.00 -9.65 35.41
C PRO A 924 -32.25 -9.46 33.91
N THR A 925 -32.24 -8.20 33.47
CA THR A 925 -32.66 -7.81 32.12
C THR A 925 -31.63 -6.88 31.50
N ARG A 926 -31.38 -7.09 30.21
CA ARG A 926 -30.51 -6.24 29.39
C ARG A 926 -31.34 -5.13 28.76
N LEU A 927 -30.95 -3.88 29.00
CA LEU A 927 -31.58 -2.67 28.50
C LEU A 927 -30.68 -2.01 27.45
N THR A 928 -31.26 -1.26 26.52
CA THR A 928 -30.56 -0.40 25.55
C THR A 928 -31.42 0.84 25.27
N PHE A 929 -31.05 1.65 24.29
CA PHE A 929 -31.81 2.83 23.88
C PHE A 929 -32.17 2.76 22.40
N SER A 930 -33.42 3.08 22.08
CA SER A 930 -33.83 3.48 20.73
C SER A 930 -33.72 4.99 20.61
N VAL A 931 -33.15 5.48 19.52
CA VAL A 931 -32.98 6.91 19.23
C VAL A 931 -33.52 7.20 17.83
N ASP A 932 -34.29 8.28 17.68
CA ASP A 932 -34.93 8.67 16.42
C ASP A 932 -33.96 9.27 15.39
N GLU A 933 -32.76 9.67 15.82
CA GLU A 933 -31.66 10.11 14.96
C GLU A 933 -30.29 9.76 15.57
N PRO A 934 -29.17 9.92 14.84
CA PRO A 934 -27.84 9.65 15.35
C PRO A 934 -27.47 10.54 16.55
N ALA A 935 -27.41 9.93 17.74
CA ALA A 935 -27.06 10.66 18.96
C ALA A 935 -26.31 9.79 19.96
N ASP A 936 -25.40 10.43 20.69
CA ASP A 936 -24.78 9.84 21.89
C ASP A 936 -25.81 9.80 23.01
N VAL A 937 -25.92 8.67 23.71
CA VAL A 937 -26.78 8.54 24.89
C VAL A 937 -25.93 8.43 26.16
N TYR A 938 -26.09 9.38 27.07
CA TYR A 938 -25.41 9.42 28.36
C TYR A 938 -26.36 8.93 29.44
N TYR A 939 -25.93 8.01 30.30
CA TYR A 939 -26.81 7.39 31.28
C TYR A 939 -26.16 7.15 32.65
N THR A 940 -27.00 7.03 33.67
CA THR A 940 -26.63 6.64 35.04
C THR A 940 -27.59 5.56 35.55
N LEU A 941 -27.05 4.56 36.24
CA LEU A 941 -27.82 3.42 36.75
C LEU A 941 -28.07 3.46 38.25
N ASP A 942 -27.56 4.45 38.97
CA ASP A 942 -27.69 4.62 40.42
C ASP A 942 -28.74 5.68 40.78
N GLY A 943 -29.47 6.20 39.79
CA GLY A 943 -30.39 7.31 39.94
C GLY A 943 -29.72 8.67 40.14
N SER A 944 -28.39 8.78 40.02
CA SER A 944 -27.72 10.08 39.98
C SER A 944 -28.13 10.87 38.73
N ARG A 945 -27.72 12.14 38.66
CA ARG A 945 -28.06 13.02 37.54
C ARG A 945 -27.04 12.77 36.42
N PRO A 946 -27.48 12.49 35.18
CA PRO A 946 -26.55 12.27 34.07
C PRO A 946 -25.90 13.59 33.62
N THR A 947 -24.61 13.54 33.30
CA THR A 947 -23.78 14.67 32.82
C THR A 947 -22.96 14.24 31.60
N TYR A 948 -22.14 15.14 31.03
CA TYR A 948 -21.21 14.76 29.96
C TYR A 948 -20.10 13.80 30.43
N ASP A 949 -19.89 13.67 31.74
CA ASP A 949 -18.94 12.71 32.34
C ASP A 949 -19.60 11.35 32.64
N SER A 950 -20.91 11.22 32.42
CA SER A 950 -21.61 9.95 32.60
C SER A 950 -21.23 8.95 31.51
N PRO A 951 -21.30 7.64 31.80
CA PRO A 951 -21.13 6.59 30.79
C PRO A 951 -22.00 6.84 29.55
N LYS A 952 -21.39 6.64 28.38
CA LYS A 952 -22.07 6.69 27.09
C LYS A 952 -22.47 5.28 26.64
N LEU A 953 -23.55 5.18 25.88
CA LEU A 953 -23.81 3.99 25.07
C LEU A 953 -22.65 3.78 24.09
N THR A 954 -22.18 2.55 23.97
CA THR A 954 -21.09 2.15 23.08
C THR A 954 -21.53 0.99 22.19
N TYR A 955 -20.74 0.68 21.16
CA TYR A 955 -20.83 -0.62 20.49
C TYR A 955 -20.20 -1.72 21.33
N GLN A 956 -20.60 -2.97 21.07
CA GLN A 956 -20.01 -4.15 21.73
C GLN A 956 -18.63 -4.52 21.18
N GLY A 957 -18.30 -4.02 19.99
CA GLY A 957 -17.04 -4.28 19.29
C GLY A 957 -17.11 -3.82 17.83
N PRO A 958 -16.03 -4.02 17.06
CA PRO A 958 -15.97 -3.70 15.64
C PRO A 958 -17.13 -4.33 14.86
N ARG A 959 -17.92 -3.52 14.15
CA ARG A 959 -19.07 -3.97 13.33
C ARG A 959 -20.17 -4.71 14.11
N GLN A 960 -20.20 -4.59 15.43
CA GLN A 960 -21.23 -5.19 16.29
C GLN A 960 -22.33 -4.19 16.62
N THR A 961 -23.44 -4.68 17.14
CA THR A 961 -24.57 -3.85 17.57
C THR A 961 -24.27 -3.09 18.86
N GLU A 962 -25.18 -2.21 19.26
CA GLU A 962 -25.11 -1.47 20.51
C GLU A 962 -24.95 -2.38 21.74
N ALA A 963 -24.14 -1.91 22.69
CA ALA A 963 -23.95 -2.56 23.97
C ALA A 963 -25.25 -2.51 24.78
N SER A 964 -25.59 -3.64 25.40
CA SER A 964 -26.73 -3.71 26.30
C SER A 964 -26.27 -3.58 27.76
N ILE A 965 -27.06 -2.84 28.52
CA ILE A 965 -26.83 -2.55 29.92
C ILE A 965 -27.54 -3.61 30.76
N LEU A 966 -26.80 -4.45 31.48
CA LEU A 966 -27.38 -5.42 32.40
C LEU A 966 -27.89 -4.71 33.66
N VAL A 967 -29.17 -4.89 33.97
CA VAL A 967 -29.79 -4.48 35.22
C VAL A 967 -30.26 -5.73 35.97
N ASP A 968 -29.56 -6.05 37.05
CA ASP A 968 -29.76 -7.24 37.89
C ASP A 968 -30.51 -6.94 39.20
N ARG A 969 -30.63 -5.66 39.55
CA ARG A 969 -31.37 -5.17 40.72
C ARG A 969 -32.26 -3.99 40.36
N SER A 970 -33.34 -3.81 41.14
CA SER A 970 -34.23 -2.68 40.98
C SER A 970 -33.46 -1.35 41.10
N THR A 971 -33.63 -0.45 40.12
CA THR A 971 -32.91 0.82 40.07
C THR A 971 -33.67 1.92 39.32
N THR A 972 -33.13 3.15 39.29
CA THR A 972 -33.62 4.23 38.43
C THR A 972 -32.56 4.55 37.38
N VAL A 973 -32.92 4.33 36.11
CA VAL A 973 -32.09 4.71 34.97
C VAL A 973 -32.43 6.15 34.61
N ARG A 974 -31.42 7.01 34.52
CA ARG A 974 -31.56 8.39 34.05
C ARG A 974 -30.64 8.62 32.87
N TRP A 975 -31.11 9.33 31.85
CA TRP A 975 -30.34 9.53 30.63
C TRP A 975 -30.71 10.81 29.88
N PHE A 976 -29.87 11.19 28.93
CA PHE A 976 -30.18 12.18 27.88
C PHE A 976 -29.38 11.83 26.63
N SER A 977 -29.88 12.25 25.46
CA SER A 977 -29.15 12.12 24.19
C SER A 977 -28.68 13.46 23.64
N VAL A 978 -27.59 13.42 22.87
CA VAL A 978 -26.99 14.58 22.17
C VAL A 978 -26.62 14.17 20.76
N ASP A 979 -27.17 14.86 19.76
CA ASP A 979 -26.84 14.60 18.36
C ASP A 979 -25.44 15.12 17.99
N VAL A 980 -25.01 14.85 16.76
CA VAL A 980 -23.71 15.30 16.25
C VAL A 980 -23.60 16.82 16.08
N ARG A 981 -24.73 17.54 16.01
CA ARG A 981 -24.78 19.00 15.94
C ARG A 981 -24.63 19.64 17.33
N GLY A 982 -24.90 18.88 18.37
CA GLY A 982 -24.86 19.28 19.77
C GLY A 982 -26.23 19.65 20.35
N ASN A 983 -27.35 19.38 19.67
CA ASN A 983 -28.67 19.61 20.28
C ASN A 983 -28.91 18.54 21.36
N VAL A 984 -29.42 18.97 22.51
CA VAL A 984 -29.59 18.12 23.69
C VAL A 984 -31.07 17.80 23.89
N GLU A 985 -31.39 16.51 24.02
CA GLU A 985 -32.76 16.03 24.23
C GLU A 985 -33.47 16.82 25.34
N ALA A 986 -34.74 17.15 25.08
CA ALA A 986 -35.62 17.89 25.99
C ALA A 986 -35.05 19.24 26.49
N ASN A 987 -34.08 19.83 25.75
CA ASN A 987 -33.35 21.02 26.16
C ASN A 987 -32.71 20.88 27.56
N TYR A 988 -32.32 19.65 27.91
CA TYR A 988 -31.62 19.39 29.16
C TYR A 988 -30.26 20.11 29.17
N LYS A 989 -29.82 20.56 30.36
CA LYS A 989 -28.53 21.24 30.55
C LYS A 989 -27.63 20.35 31.41
N PRO A 990 -26.77 19.50 30.83
CA PRO A 990 -25.95 18.56 31.58
C PRO A 990 -24.94 19.24 32.52
N THR A 991 -24.48 20.44 32.18
CA THR A 991 -23.58 21.27 33.01
C THR A 991 -24.30 22.09 34.09
N GLY A 992 -25.64 22.15 34.06
CA GLY A 992 -26.44 22.98 34.96
C GLY A 992 -26.87 22.27 36.26
N THR A 993 -28.07 22.57 36.74
CA THR A 993 -28.75 21.87 37.86
C THR A 993 -30.18 21.42 37.50
N GLY A 994 -30.56 21.58 36.23
CA GLY A 994 -31.88 21.22 35.72
C GLY A 994 -32.17 19.72 35.82
N LYS A 995 -33.45 19.34 35.73
CA LYS A 995 -33.95 17.96 35.86
C LYS A 995 -34.67 17.44 34.61
N ASN A 996 -34.49 18.11 33.46
CA ASN A 996 -35.17 17.77 32.21
C ASN A 996 -34.55 16.55 31.49
N HIS A 997 -33.71 15.77 32.17
CA HIS A 997 -33.24 14.48 31.68
C HIS A 997 -34.39 13.46 31.69
N ARG A 998 -34.25 12.38 30.93
CA ARG A 998 -35.20 11.27 30.91
C ARG A 998 -34.97 10.35 32.11
N GLU A 999 -36.02 9.73 32.64
CA GLU A 999 -35.89 8.75 33.71
C GLU A 999 -36.89 7.59 33.58
N ALA A 1000 -36.46 6.41 34.02
CA ALA A 1000 -37.28 5.21 34.10
C ALA A 1000 -36.90 4.42 35.35
N LYS A 1001 -37.90 4.08 36.16
CA LYS A 1001 -37.71 3.20 37.31
C LYS A 1001 -37.84 1.75 36.86
N ILE A 1002 -36.78 0.97 37.07
CA ILE A 1002 -36.69 -0.44 36.70
C ILE A 1002 -36.84 -1.27 37.97
N THR A 1003 -37.80 -2.18 37.98
CA THR A 1003 -38.03 -3.11 39.09
C THR A 1003 -37.64 -4.51 38.64
N ILE A 1004 -36.65 -5.12 39.27
CA ILE A 1004 -36.35 -6.55 39.11
C ILE A 1004 -37.06 -7.27 40.25
N ARG A 1005 -38.05 -8.10 39.91
CA ARG A 1005 -38.77 -8.90 40.90
C ARG A 1005 -37.87 -10.03 41.40
N PRO A 1006 -37.89 -10.31 42.71
CA PRO A 1006 -37.09 -11.36 43.31
C PRO A 1006 -37.48 -12.76 42.84
#